data_AF-A0A538T2G3-F1
#
_entry.id   AF-A0A538T2G3-F1
#
_cell.length_a   1.000
_cell.length_b   1.000
_cell.length_c   1.000
_cell.angle_alpha   90.00
_cell.angle_beta   90.00
_cell.angle_gamma   90.00
#
_symmetry.space_group_name_H-M   'P 1'
#
loop_
_entity.id
_entity.type
_entity.pdbx_description
1 polymer ?
#
loop_
_entity_poly.entity_id
_entity_poly.type
_entity_poly.pdbx_seq_one_letter_code
_entity_poly.pdbx_strand_id
1 'polypeptide(L)'
;MALLLWACAAPGSARAVLDNRDRGPALTAGNFSLRVTNAGILGNAFFNIGLSNDPSFEFPKGSGNEALNYAALWVGALGPGDEPLVSGGPLLEFRPTLDPDDHVYLAESGRLGAERFYDDDGDGRFDEEILNGKDDDGDGEVDEDLGLFSQQLAVADYTDDQPEAIQFTYPNGELHHPLGLSVHQEAYAWGVSGYDGIAGLSFTITNHGRQTLHQVQVGLYADLDSRARADAAGHVNDRVASFSYSRTVFEGTSYTTIGGNWVYPGCPTPPEGRPEPCYSTLADTLTAVVDGRTGSGLPVVAVMPLGHTTDPMALLAPVEAQRAARAPGRVSFRTTLFSNARVPWHGGPPLNDAERYAALAGTFPGADGQFAEDYAVLVSCGPFATLAPGQSVKFEAALIVAESLDSLAAQAANAAVMYHGQTFNLLPDSVGPGTTEWNVGETGLNGHEACIEPPPGVTFAADPHCADKFPQNCRNEASVTYTHGHCIWTDADCDICTGLNGFETVERWLEPGFLPPQPNDRTVALDHGVRIEWDNMPEILLNAGIALRPGQRVQPRRFLGYRLWKMADWRDRRSLVPEARRWALLGAFGPDTTLGQKPLPSVTDSSLDYLRILYEQPLYPVGRYAVTDPQVLNGFDYIYVVTSRYEVSERAPSGVLRTIVLESPLDAGFDRRVVPRVEARPGVDGVWVVPNPYRGWADWNRPSTAGDPLTRHIDFLGLPREISTVKIWTVAGDFVAQLDHDGRSGNGQASWDLVTRNGQEAVSGVYLFTVDSAAGHKVGRFVVIR
;
A
#
# COMPACT_ATOMS: atom_id res chain seq x y z
N MET A 1 -37.35 47.55 -23.31
CA MET A 1 -35.89 47.41 -23.49
C MET A 1 -35.29 47.16 -22.11
N ALA A 2 -35.18 45.89 -21.72
CA ALA A 2 -34.63 45.46 -20.45
C ALA A 2 -33.57 44.40 -20.76
N LEU A 3 -32.30 44.74 -20.52
CA LEU A 3 -31.16 43.84 -20.66
C LEU A 3 -31.21 42.81 -19.52
N LEU A 4 -31.22 41.52 -19.87
CA LEU A 4 -30.80 40.46 -18.96
C LEU A 4 -29.26 40.47 -18.87
N LEU A 5 -28.73 40.73 -17.69
CA LEU A 5 -27.35 40.42 -17.32
C LEU A 5 -27.27 38.92 -17.01
N TRP A 6 -26.61 38.16 -17.86
CA TRP A 6 -26.07 36.85 -17.50
C TRP A 6 -24.89 37.07 -16.56
N ALA A 7 -25.03 36.65 -15.31
CA ALA A 7 -23.90 36.51 -14.40
C ALA A 7 -23.10 35.28 -14.84
N CYS A 8 -21.96 35.51 -15.49
CA CYS A 8 -20.93 34.48 -15.61
C CYS A 8 -20.42 34.17 -14.20
N ALA A 9 -20.69 32.97 -13.70
CA ALA A 9 -19.94 32.43 -12.58
C ALA A 9 -18.47 32.37 -13.02
N ALA A 10 -17.58 33.05 -12.30
CA ALA A 10 -16.16 32.89 -12.52
C ALA A 10 -15.80 31.40 -12.29
N PRO A 11 -15.03 30.75 -13.17
CA PRO A 11 -14.50 29.43 -12.86
C PRO A 11 -13.71 29.53 -11.55
N GLY A 12 -14.00 28.64 -10.60
CA GLY A 12 -13.20 28.53 -9.40
C GLY A 12 -11.74 28.28 -9.79
N SER A 13 -10.79 28.90 -9.08
CA SER A 13 -9.37 28.57 -9.23
C SER A 13 -9.19 27.05 -9.09
N ALA A 14 -8.53 26.40 -10.05
CA ALA A 14 -8.13 25.00 -9.92
C ALA A 14 -7.36 24.81 -8.60
N ARG A 15 -7.56 23.66 -7.95
CA ARG A 15 -6.92 23.30 -6.69
C ARG A 15 -6.46 21.86 -6.75
N ALA A 16 -5.27 21.58 -6.21
CA ALA A 16 -4.78 20.22 -6.00
C ALA A 16 -5.81 19.36 -5.24
N VAL A 17 -6.09 18.16 -5.76
CA VAL A 17 -7.06 17.22 -5.18
C VAL A 17 -6.34 16.26 -4.23
N LEU A 18 -6.50 16.46 -2.93
CA LEU A 18 -5.86 15.62 -1.92
C LEU A 18 -6.70 14.39 -1.56
N ASP A 19 -6.06 13.22 -1.55
CA ASP A 19 -6.65 11.95 -1.12
C ASP A 19 -6.56 11.76 0.39
N ASN A 20 -6.99 12.76 1.15
CA ASN A 20 -6.92 12.81 2.61
C ASN A 20 -8.29 12.87 3.31
N ARG A 21 -9.37 12.63 2.56
CA ARG A 21 -10.75 12.56 3.08
C ARG A 21 -11.17 11.12 3.36
N ASP A 22 -12.31 10.98 4.02
CA ASP A 22 -12.99 9.69 4.23
C ASP A 22 -13.06 8.86 2.93
N ARG A 23 -12.82 7.55 3.04
CA ARG A 23 -12.89 6.53 1.98
C ARG A 23 -11.93 6.72 0.80
N GLY A 24 -10.79 7.34 1.02
CA GLY A 24 -9.71 7.31 0.03
C GLY A 24 -8.79 6.07 0.13
N PRO A 25 -7.72 6.05 -0.66
CA PRO A 25 -6.97 4.84 -1.01
C PRO A 25 -6.22 4.22 0.18
N ALA A 26 -6.22 2.90 0.28
CA ALA A 26 -5.57 2.16 1.36
C ALA A 26 -5.02 0.81 0.88
N LEU A 27 -3.92 0.38 1.48
CA LEU A 27 -3.41 -0.98 1.34
C LEU A 27 -4.23 -1.91 2.25
N THR A 28 -4.82 -2.95 1.67
CA THR A 28 -5.80 -3.86 2.30
C THR A 28 -5.58 -5.33 1.95
N ALA A 29 -4.58 -5.68 1.12
CA ALA A 29 -4.27 -7.08 0.79
C ALA A 29 -3.82 -7.89 2.01
N GLY A 30 -3.05 -7.27 2.92
CA GLY A 30 -2.61 -7.89 4.18
C GLY A 30 -3.71 -8.02 5.22
N ASN A 31 -3.35 -8.59 6.38
CA ASN A 31 -4.18 -8.58 7.58
C ASN A 31 -4.14 -7.21 8.28
N PHE A 32 -3.98 -6.13 7.51
CA PHE A 32 -4.01 -4.75 7.95
C PHE A 32 -4.78 -3.86 6.97
N SER A 33 -5.07 -2.64 7.39
CA SER A 33 -5.52 -1.55 6.51
C SER A 33 -4.64 -0.32 6.75
N LEU A 34 -3.80 0.04 5.79
CA LEU A 34 -2.92 1.22 5.89
C LEU A 34 -3.37 2.30 4.90
N ARG A 35 -3.66 3.49 5.41
CA ARG A 35 -4.02 4.63 4.58
C ARG A 35 -2.82 5.14 3.77
N VAL A 36 -3.04 5.42 2.49
CA VAL A 36 -2.06 6.06 1.60
C VAL A 36 -2.62 7.39 1.09
N THR A 37 -1.78 8.41 0.98
CA THR A 37 -2.16 9.73 0.43
C THR A 37 -1.18 10.16 -0.65
N ASN A 38 -1.63 11.07 -1.52
CA ASN A 38 -0.84 11.73 -2.56
C ASN A 38 -0.09 12.98 -2.04
N ALA A 39 0.33 12.97 -0.77
CA ALA A 39 0.97 14.11 -0.11
C ALA A 39 2.15 13.71 0.79
N GLY A 40 2.76 12.55 0.54
CA GLY A 40 3.87 12.01 1.34
C GLY A 40 3.50 11.69 2.78
N ILE A 41 2.22 11.39 3.03
CA ILE A 41 1.68 10.98 4.32
C ILE A 41 1.07 9.58 4.16
N LEU A 42 1.48 8.67 5.03
CA LEU A 42 0.89 7.35 5.24
C LEU A 42 0.12 7.41 6.57
N GLY A 43 -0.98 6.69 6.68
CA GLY A 43 -1.87 6.80 7.83
C GLY A 43 -2.81 8.01 7.76
N ASN A 44 -3.35 8.43 8.90
CA ASN A 44 -4.39 9.47 8.98
C ASN A 44 -4.04 10.58 9.98
N ALA A 45 -3.18 11.51 9.54
CA ALA A 45 -2.80 12.70 10.30
C ALA A 45 -3.96 13.69 10.56
N PHE A 46 -5.14 13.48 9.94
CA PHE A 46 -6.22 14.46 9.91
C PHE A 46 -7.45 14.04 10.72
N PHE A 47 -7.34 12.94 11.47
CA PHE A 47 -8.40 12.45 12.35
C PHE A 47 -8.85 13.49 13.38
N ASN A 48 -7.88 14.12 14.06
CA ASN A 48 -8.15 15.06 15.15
C ASN A 48 -8.82 16.37 14.69
N ILE A 49 -8.71 16.71 13.40
CA ILE A 49 -9.39 17.88 12.81
C ILE A 49 -10.70 17.52 12.10
N GLY A 50 -11.10 16.26 12.13
CA GLY A 50 -12.35 15.76 11.56
C GLY A 50 -12.40 15.74 10.03
N LEU A 51 -11.23 15.73 9.35
CA LEU A 51 -11.17 15.70 7.90
C LEU A 51 -11.35 14.28 7.32
N SER A 52 -10.79 13.28 8.01
CA SER A 52 -10.99 11.87 7.72
C SER A 52 -11.10 11.09 9.03
N ASN A 53 -12.06 10.20 9.09
CA ASN A 53 -12.32 9.23 10.13
C ASN A 53 -11.90 7.82 9.71
N ASP A 54 -11.18 7.65 8.60
CA ASP A 54 -10.69 6.33 8.19
C ASP A 54 -9.62 5.81 9.16
N PRO A 55 -9.43 4.49 9.29
CA PRO A 55 -8.25 3.89 9.90
C PRO A 55 -6.95 4.43 9.35
N SER A 56 -5.96 4.60 10.22
CA SER A 56 -4.63 5.03 9.83
C SER A 56 -3.81 3.81 9.44
N PHE A 57 -3.52 2.93 10.40
CA PHE A 57 -2.88 1.64 10.18
C PHE A 57 -3.56 0.60 11.09
N GLU A 58 -4.65 0.01 10.60
CA GLU A 58 -5.46 -0.91 11.39
C GLU A 58 -4.84 -2.31 11.39
N PHE A 59 -4.61 -2.91 12.56
CA PHE A 59 -4.18 -4.31 12.66
C PHE A 59 -4.74 -5.04 13.89
N PRO A 60 -5.34 -6.23 13.72
CA PRO A 60 -5.73 -6.85 12.45
C PRO A 60 -6.75 -6.03 11.68
N LYS A 61 -6.84 -6.22 10.35
CA LYS A 61 -7.84 -5.56 9.49
C LYS A 61 -9.25 -5.75 10.05
N GLY A 62 -9.99 -4.65 10.23
CA GLY A 62 -11.33 -4.63 10.81
C GLY A 62 -11.40 -4.79 12.34
N SER A 63 -10.28 -4.80 13.07
CA SER A 63 -10.29 -4.93 14.54
C SER A 63 -10.65 -3.64 15.29
N GLY A 64 -10.43 -2.49 14.68
CA GLY A 64 -10.48 -1.17 15.29
C GLY A 64 -9.23 -0.84 16.12
N ASN A 65 -8.16 -1.63 16.05
CA ASN A 65 -6.90 -1.30 16.69
C ASN A 65 -6.00 -0.52 15.71
N GLU A 66 -5.40 0.57 16.17
CA GLU A 66 -4.48 1.41 15.39
C GLU A 66 -3.04 1.13 15.79
N ALA A 67 -2.19 1.01 14.77
CA ALA A 67 -0.75 0.85 14.88
C ALA A 67 0.02 2.15 14.52
N LEU A 68 -0.69 3.18 14.06
CA LEU A 68 -0.08 4.41 13.55
C LEU A 68 -1.05 5.57 13.69
N ASN A 69 -0.57 6.75 14.08
CA ASN A 69 -1.30 8.00 13.86
C ASN A 69 -1.06 8.48 12.42
N TYR A 70 0.20 8.70 12.06
CA TYR A 70 0.64 8.88 10.67
C TYR A 70 2.14 8.62 10.53
N ALA A 71 2.61 8.37 9.31
CA ALA A 71 4.01 8.48 8.93
C ALA A 71 4.16 9.47 7.78
N ALA A 72 5.27 10.19 7.73
CA ALA A 72 5.50 11.24 6.74
C ALA A 72 6.93 11.20 6.21
N LEU A 73 7.07 11.31 4.89
CA LEU A 73 8.36 11.52 4.23
C LEU A 73 8.87 12.92 4.54
N TRP A 74 10.11 13.02 5.00
CA TRP A 74 10.86 14.26 5.16
C TRP A 74 12.10 14.24 4.27
N VAL A 75 12.26 15.28 3.47
CA VAL A 75 13.48 15.53 2.67
C VAL A 75 14.05 16.87 3.09
N GLY A 76 15.28 16.85 3.58
CA GLY A 76 15.99 18.06 4.01
C GLY A 76 17.23 18.31 3.15
N ALA A 77 17.56 19.57 2.90
CA ALA A 77 18.80 19.95 2.23
C ALA A 77 19.29 21.32 2.73
N LEU A 78 20.54 21.64 2.42
CA LEU A 78 21.07 22.99 2.61
C LEU A 78 20.78 23.83 1.36
N GLY A 79 20.10 24.96 1.55
CA GLY A 79 19.83 25.95 0.52
C GLY A 79 21.07 26.77 0.12
N PRO A 80 20.95 27.68 -0.86
CA PRO A 80 22.09 28.43 -1.42
C PRO A 80 22.89 29.30 -0.43
N GLY A 81 22.33 29.63 0.73
CA GLY A 81 23.00 30.36 1.81
C GLY A 81 23.37 29.49 3.02
N ASP A 82 23.45 28.17 2.85
CA ASP A 82 23.64 27.16 3.90
C ASP A 82 22.48 27.13 4.93
N GLU A 83 21.31 27.67 4.58
CA GLU A 83 20.11 27.54 5.40
C GLU A 83 19.52 26.12 5.30
N PRO A 84 19.20 25.46 6.43
CA PRO A 84 18.51 24.17 6.42
C PRO A 84 17.05 24.36 6.02
N LEU A 85 16.62 23.64 5.00
CA LEU A 85 15.23 23.60 4.52
C LEU A 85 14.74 22.15 4.55
N VAL A 86 13.46 21.95 4.87
CA VAL A 86 12.83 20.62 4.88
C VAL A 86 11.47 20.67 4.21
N SER A 87 11.21 19.70 3.34
CA SER A 87 9.89 19.44 2.76
C SER A 87 9.36 18.12 3.30
N GLY A 88 8.15 18.11 3.85
CA GLY A 88 7.52 16.90 4.38
C GLY A 88 6.16 17.06 5.04
N GLY A 89 5.57 15.93 5.42
CA GLY A 89 4.34 15.87 6.21
C GLY A 89 4.57 16.05 7.72
N PRO A 90 3.52 16.20 8.54
CA PRO A 90 2.12 16.27 8.15
C PRO A 90 1.70 17.67 7.69
N LEU A 91 2.64 18.61 7.54
CA LEU A 91 2.40 20.03 7.22
C LEU A 91 1.86 20.26 5.79
N LEU A 92 1.63 19.21 5.01
CA LEU A 92 1.15 19.25 3.62
C LEU A 92 2.04 20.12 2.70
N GLU A 93 3.35 20.06 2.96
CA GLU A 93 4.40 20.69 2.14
C GLU A 93 4.57 19.96 0.80
N PHE A 94 4.21 18.69 0.74
CA PHE A 94 4.03 17.94 -0.50
C PHE A 94 2.55 17.92 -0.93
N ARG A 95 2.29 18.10 -2.22
CA ARG A 95 0.95 18.05 -2.83
C ARG A 95 0.99 17.50 -4.26
N PRO A 96 -0.09 16.84 -4.71
CA PRO A 96 -0.25 16.50 -6.13
C PRO A 96 -0.32 17.78 -6.96
N THR A 97 -0.19 17.69 -8.28
CA THR A 97 -0.30 18.87 -9.13
C THR A 97 -1.75 19.38 -9.18
N LEU A 98 -1.99 20.40 -10.01
CA LEU A 98 -3.34 20.94 -10.23
C LEU A 98 -4.19 20.07 -11.16
N ASP A 99 -3.63 18.98 -11.69
CA ASP A 99 -4.37 17.99 -12.45
C ASP A 99 -5.39 17.30 -11.53
N PRO A 100 -6.71 17.35 -11.84
CA PRO A 100 -7.70 16.67 -11.03
C PRO A 100 -7.55 15.15 -11.01
N ASP A 101 -6.80 14.56 -11.95
CA ASP A 101 -6.59 13.12 -12.02
C ASP A 101 -5.35 12.68 -11.22
N ASP A 102 -4.58 13.59 -10.60
CA ASP A 102 -3.44 13.22 -9.74
C ASP A 102 -3.92 12.64 -8.38
N HIS A 103 -4.28 11.37 -8.39
CA HIS A 103 -4.75 10.58 -7.25
C HIS A 103 -3.72 9.51 -6.83
N VAL A 104 -3.96 8.85 -5.69
CA VAL A 104 -3.28 7.59 -5.40
C VAL A 104 -3.93 6.49 -6.24
N TYR A 105 -3.13 5.85 -7.08
CA TYR A 105 -3.53 4.74 -7.93
C TYR A 105 -3.29 3.41 -7.22
N LEU A 106 -4.19 2.45 -7.39
CA LEU A 106 -4.11 1.12 -6.80
C LEU A 106 -4.08 0.07 -7.90
N ALA A 107 -3.18 -0.89 -7.77
CA ALA A 107 -3.14 -2.07 -8.61
C ALA A 107 -2.96 -3.34 -7.76
N GLU A 108 -3.45 -4.47 -8.26
CA GLU A 108 -3.36 -5.76 -7.59
C GLU A 108 -2.68 -6.79 -8.49
N SER A 109 -1.95 -7.74 -7.90
CA SER A 109 -1.34 -8.86 -8.61
C SER A 109 -2.40 -9.68 -9.33
N GLY A 110 -2.12 -10.06 -10.58
CA GLY A 110 -3.06 -10.78 -11.42
C GLY A 110 -4.16 -9.90 -12.02
N ARG A 111 -3.94 -8.57 -12.08
CA ARG A 111 -4.47 -7.76 -13.17
C ARG A 111 -3.81 -8.21 -14.49
N LEU A 112 -4.45 -7.92 -15.62
CA LEU A 112 -3.77 -7.94 -16.93
C LEU A 112 -2.71 -6.84 -16.96
N GLY A 113 -1.63 -7.04 -17.71
CA GLY A 113 -0.57 -6.04 -17.84
C GLY A 113 0.13 -5.79 -16.51
N ALA A 114 0.37 -6.82 -15.71
CA ALA A 114 0.98 -6.69 -14.39
C ALA A 114 2.26 -7.51 -14.25
N GLU A 115 2.63 -8.33 -15.22
CA GLU A 115 3.86 -9.11 -15.20
C GLU A 115 5.01 -8.36 -15.86
N ARG A 116 6.11 -8.26 -15.12
CA ARG A 116 7.30 -7.56 -15.60
C ARG A 116 8.04 -8.38 -16.66
N PHE A 117 8.45 -7.74 -17.75
CA PHE A 117 9.18 -8.34 -18.88
C PHE A 117 8.39 -9.39 -19.70
N TYR A 118 7.06 -9.44 -19.58
CA TYR A 118 6.19 -10.35 -20.34
C TYR A 118 5.02 -9.58 -20.94
N ASP A 119 4.55 -10.04 -22.10
CA ASP A 119 3.35 -9.57 -22.79
C ASP A 119 2.17 -10.27 -22.10
N ASP A 120 1.73 -9.68 -20.99
CA ASP A 120 0.74 -10.26 -20.07
C ASP A 120 -0.59 -9.49 -20.03
N ASP A 121 -0.88 -8.76 -21.10
CA ASP A 121 -2.23 -8.41 -21.54
C ASP A 121 -2.60 -8.98 -22.94
N GLY A 122 -1.62 -9.47 -23.72
CA GLY A 122 -1.79 -10.13 -25.01
C GLY A 122 -1.89 -9.19 -26.21
N ASP A 123 -1.38 -7.96 -26.09
CA ASP A 123 -1.40 -6.94 -27.13
C ASP A 123 -0.23 -7.07 -28.15
N GLY A 124 0.80 -7.85 -27.81
CA GLY A 124 1.98 -8.09 -28.64
C GLY A 124 3.21 -7.26 -28.28
N ARG A 125 3.18 -6.50 -27.18
CA ARG A 125 4.26 -5.63 -26.69
C ARG A 125 4.75 -6.05 -25.31
N PHE A 126 5.80 -5.37 -24.87
CA PHE A 126 6.50 -5.63 -23.61
C PHE A 126 6.96 -4.26 -23.07
N ASP A 127 6.04 -3.36 -22.78
CA ASP A 127 6.27 -1.94 -22.43
C ASP A 127 5.89 -1.65 -20.98
N GLU A 128 6.87 -1.74 -20.08
CA GLU A 128 6.69 -1.43 -18.66
C GLU A 128 6.30 0.05 -18.43
N GLU A 129 5.03 0.31 -18.14
CA GLU A 129 4.53 1.64 -17.76
C GLU A 129 4.64 1.90 -16.24
N ILE A 130 4.37 3.15 -15.86
CA ILE A 130 4.28 3.57 -14.46
C ILE A 130 2.81 3.73 -14.10
N LEU A 131 2.36 3.14 -12.98
CA LEU A 131 0.99 3.28 -12.51
C LEU A 131 0.69 4.74 -12.13
N ASN A 132 0.15 5.52 -13.06
CA ASN A 132 -0.09 6.96 -12.91
C ASN A 132 -1.36 7.48 -13.63
N GLY A 133 -2.15 6.59 -14.24
CA GLY A 133 -3.38 6.91 -14.94
C GLY A 133 -3.18 7.44 -16.36
N LYS A 134 -1.98 7.31 -16.95
CA LYS A 134 -1.62 7.89 -18.26
C LYS A 134 -1.06 6.82 -19.18
N ASP A 135 -1.29 7.05 -20.47
CA ASP A 135 -0.66 6.33 -21.58
C ASP A 135 0.73 6.96 -21.78
N ASP A 136 1.75 6.34 -21.19
CA ASP A 136 3.09 6.93 -21.09
C ASP A 136 3.90 6.75 -22.40
N ASP A 137 3.52 5.77 -23.23
CA ASP A 137 4.22 5.42 -24.46
C ASP A 137 3.46 5.76 -25.76
N GLY A 138 2.18 6.14 -25.63
CA GLY A 138 1.32 6.68 -26.68
C GLY A 138 0.64 5.62 -27.54
N ASP A 139 0.45 4.42 -27.02
CA ASP A 139 -0.11 3.30 -27.77
C ASP A 139 -1.62 3.12 -27.67
N GLY A 140 -2.24 3.85 -26.74
CA GLY A 140 -3.68 3.94 -26.54
C GLY A 140 -4.24 3.10 -25.40
N GLU A 141 -3.41 2.30 -24.73
CA GLU A 141 -3.73 1.66 -23.44
C GLU A 141 -3.13 2.49 -22.28
N VAL A 142 -3.55 2.23 -21.04
CA VAL A 142 -3.18 3.06 -19.87
C VAL A 142 -2.85 2.16 -18.69
N ASP A 143 -1.69 2.38 -18.08
CA ASP A 143 -1.16 1.64 -16.94
C ASP A 143 -1.14 0.12 -17.19
N GLU A 144 -0.60 -0.30 -18.34
CA GLU A 144 -0.37 -1.72 -18.68
C GLU A 144 1.11 -2.12 -18.44
N ASP A 145 1.37 -3.44 -18.43
CA ASP A 145 2.67 -4.06 -18.14
C ASP A 145 3.46 -3.51 -16.92
N LEU A 146 2.74 -3.12 -15.85
CA LEU A 146 3.26 -2.41 -14.67
C LEU A 146 4.36 -3.14 -13.87
N GLY A 147 4.58 -4.42 -14.13
CA GLY A 147 5.60 -5.22 -13.43
C GLY A 147 5.36 -5.39 -11.93
N LEU A 148 4.11 -5.59 -11.52
CA LEU A 148 3.70 -5.76 -10.12
C LEU A 148 4.26 -7.06 -9.53
N PHE A 149 5.05 -6.90 -8.48
CA PHE A 149 5.60 -8.03 -7.71
C PHE A 149 5.07 -8.15 -6.29
N SER A 150 4.26 -7.19 -5.84
CA SER A 150 3.46 -7.29 -4.62
C SER A 150 2.04 -7.71 -4.95
N GLN A 151 1.30 -8.17 -3.94
CA GLN A 151 -0.10 -8.48 -4.14
C GLN A 151 -0.94 -7.22 -4.38
N GLN A 152 -0.56 -6.12 -3.75
CA GLN A 152 -1.17 -4.83 -3.96
C GLN A 152 -0.08 -3.76 -3.99
N LEU A 153 -0.21 -2.84 -4.93
CA LEU A 153 0.63 -1.67 -5.10
C LEU A 153 -0.27 -0.43 -4.99
N ALA A 154 0.19 0.56 -4.24
CA ALA A 154 -0.34 1.91 -4.26
C ALA A 154 0.74 2.88 -4.74
N VAL A 155 0.42 3.71 -5.73
CA VAL A 155 1.35 4.70 -6.31
C VAL A 155 0.79 6.10 -6.17
N ALA A 156 1.65 7.06 -5.85
CA ALA A 156 1.30 8.46 -5.88
C ALA A 156 2.48 9.35 -6.25
N ASP A 157 2.22 10.36 -7.07
CA ASP A 157 3.16 11.40 -7.45
C ASP A 157 2.78 12.74 -6.83
N TYR A 158 3.75 13.45 -6.28
CA TYR A 158 3.54 14.76 -5.68
C TYR A 158 4.82 15.60 -5.67
N THR A 159 4.64 16.89 -5.44
CA THR A 159 5.70 17.92 -5.51
C THR A 159 5.65 18.85 -4.32
N ASP A 160 6.76 19.51 -3.99
CA ASP A 160 6.83 20.44 -2.87
C ASP A 160 6.58 21.91 -3.24
N ASP A 161 6.48 22.24 -4.54
CA ASP A 161 6.48 23.62 -5.03
C ASP A 161 5.10 24.11 -5.51
N GLN A 162 4.04 23.33 -5.24
CA GLN A 162 2.68 23.73 -5.58
C GLN A 162 2.28 25.04 -4.88
N PRO A 163 1.55 25.95 -5.55
CA PRO A 163 1.12 27.21 -4.94
C PRO A 163 0.39 27.01 -3.61
N GLU A 164 -0.42 25.97 -3.51
CA GLU A 164 -1.13 25.58 -2.30
C GLU A 164 -0.21 25.06 -1.21
N ALA A 165 0.92 24.42 -1.53
CA ALA A 165 1.89 23.98 -0.53
C ALA A 165 2.61 25.21 0.07
N ILE A 166 3.04 26.14 -0.79
CA ILE A 166 3.74 27.37 -0.38
C ILE A 166 2.84 28.30 0.45
N GLN A 167 1.57 28.43 0.05
CA GLN A 167 0.62 29.34 0.71
C GLN A 167 -0.04 28.73 1.95
N PHE A 168 0.16 27.44 2.22
CA PHE A 168 -0.44 26.78 3.37
C PHE A 168 0.32 27.18 4.64
N THR A 169 -0.23 28.15 5.37
CA THR A 169 0.34 28.63 6.64
C THR A 169 -0.52 28.18 7.81
N TYR A 170 0.06 27.41 8.73
CA TYR A 170 -0.56 27.16 10.04
C TYR A 170 -0.49 28.41 10.92
N PRO A 171 -1.43 28.63 11.84
CA PRO A 171 -1.30 29.67 12.85
C PRO A 171 -0.01 29.44 13.67
N ASN A 172 1.00 30.28 13.46
CA ASN A 172 2.35 30.22 14.04
C ASN A 172 3.33 29.19 13.43
N GLY A 173 3.04 28.65 12.24
CA GLY A 173 3.98 27.80 11.49
C GLY A 173 5.02 28.60 10.69
N GLU A 174 6.16 27.97 10.41
CA GLU A 174 7.14 28.47 9.44
C GLU A 174 6.52 28.47 8.03
N LEU A 175 6.94 29.39 7.17
CA LEU A 175 6.51 29.43 5.77
C LEU A 175 7.28 28.35 5.00
N HIS A 176 6.58 27.51 4.25
CA HIS A 176 7.21 26.49 3.41
C HIS A 176 8.09 27.11 2.33
N HIS A 177 9.35 26.70 2.28
CA HIS A 177 10.34 27.09 1.29
C HIS A 177 10.72 25.87 0.44
N PRO A 178 10.15 25.72 -0.78
CA PRO A 178 10.31 24.51 -1.57
C PRO A 178 11.76 24.29 -2.00
N LEU A 179 12.17 23.03 -1.96
CA LEU A 179 13.43 22.50 -2.47
C LEU A 179 13.35 22.20 -3.98
N GLY A 180 12.15 22.11 -4.57
CA GLY A 180 11.94 21.81 -5.98
C GLY A 180 12.04 20.31 -6.25
N LEU A 181 11.28 19.54 -5.48
CA LEU A 181 11.31 18.08 -5.45
C LEU A 181 10.03 17.51 -6.05
N SER A 182 10.19 16.50 -6.91
CA SER A 182 9.15 15.52 -7.24
C SER A 182 9.40 14.25 -6.46
N VAL A 183 8.35 13.64 -5.96
CA VAL A 183 8.42 12.34 -5.29
C VAL A 183 7.46 11.39 -5.98
N HIS A 184 7.99 10.25 -6.39
CA HIS A 184 7.24 9.07 -6.76
C HIS A 184 7.23 8.12 -5.56
N GLN A 185 6.04 7.86 -5.00
CA GLN A 185 5.85 6.99 -3.85
C GLN A 185 5.17 5.70 -4.28
N GLU A 186 5.77 4.57 -3.94
CA GLU A 186 5.19 3.24 -4.08
C GLU A 186 5.03 2.61 -2.69
N ALA A 187 3.89 1.96 -2.46
CA ALA A 187 3.61 1.23 -1.24
C ALA A 187 3.06 -0.17 -1.57
N TYR A 188 3.62 -1.20 -0.94
CA TYR A 188 3.38 -2.60 -1.27
C TYR A 188 2.72 -3.34 -0.10
N ALA A 189 1.77 -4.24 -0.39
CA ALA A 189 1.19 -5.15 0.60
C ALA A 189 1.04 -6.59 0.07
N TRP A 190 1.00 -7.54 1.00
CA TRP A 190 0.84 -8.98 0.72
C TRP A 190 -0.16 -9.59 1.70
N GLY A 191 -0.99 -10.52 1.24
CA GLY A 191 -1.94 -11.27 2.05
C GLY A 191 -1.45 -12.65 2.50
N VAL A 192 -0.24 -13.06 2.06
CA VAL A 192 0.34 -14.37 2.41
C VAL A 192 0.62 -14.41 3.91
N SER A 193 0.18 -15.48 4.58
CA SER A 193 0.42 -15.65 6.02
C SER A 193 1.93 -15.57 6.35
N GLY A 194 2.27 -14.72 7.31
CA GLY A 194 3.66 -14.43 7.70
C GLY A 194 4.30 -13.30 6.91
N TYR A 195 3.57 -12.70 5.96
CA TYR A 195 3.91 -11.46 5.25
C TYR A 195 2.77 -10.43 5.32
N ASP A 196 1.62 -10.86 5.84
CA ASP A 196 0.35 -10.16 5.99
C ASP A 196 0.34 -9.05 7.06
N GLY A 197 1.51 -8.71 7.60
CA GLY A 197 1.74 -7.59 8.51
C GLY A 197 2.83 -6.64 8.01
N ILE A 198 3.20 -6.69 6.73
CA ILE A 198 4.29 -5.90 6.14
C ILE A 198 3.69 -4.94 5.10
N ALA A 199 3.95 -3.64 5.28
CA ALA A 199 3.75 -2.63 4.24
C ALA A 199 5.13 -2.12 3.78
N GLY A 200 5.55 -2.52 2.57
CA GLY A 200 6.80 -2.04 1.97
C GLY A 200 6.61 -0.64 1.41
N LEU A 201 7.64 0.20 1.46
CA LEU A 201 7.60 1.58 1.01
C LEU A 201 8.84 1.89 0.17
N SER A 202 8.64 2.52 -0.97
CA SER A 202 9.71 3.03 -1.84
C SER A 202 9.40 4.46 -2.25
N PHE A 203 10.40 5.33 -2.10
CA PHE A 203 10.31 6.74 -2.47
C PHE A 203 11.44 7.05 -3.44
N THR A 204 11.10 7.46 -4.65
CA THR A 204 12.06 8.03 -5.60
C THR A 204 11.92 9.56 -5.57
N ILE A 205 12.91 10.23 -4.98
CA ILE A 205 12.94 11.68 -4.81
C ILE A 205 13.82 12.29 -5.90
N THR A 206 13.23 13.11 -6.76
CA THR A 206 13.88 13.75 -7.89
C THR A 206 13.95 15.26 -7.69
N ASN A 207 15.13 15.84 -7.88
CA ASN A 207 15.27 17.30 -7.94
C ASN A 207 14.81 17.78 -9.33
N HIS A 208 13.58 18.26 -9.45
CA HIS A 208 13.09 18.90 -10.69
C HIS A 208 13.43 20.40 -10.74
N GLY A 209 13.98 20.94 -9.65
CA GLY A 209 14.34 22.34 -9.51
C GLY A 209 15.48 22.76 -10.43
N ARG A 210 15.91 24.02 -10.29
CA ARG A 210 16.98 24.60 -11.12
C ARG A 210 18.35 24.62 -10.44
N GLN A 211 18.40 24.30 -9.16
CA GLN A 211 19.60 24.41 -8.33
C GLN A 211 20.03 23.03 -7.85
N THR A 212 21.33 22.82 -7.73
CA THR A 212 21.87 21.62 -7.09
C THR A 212 21.64 21.73 -5.59
N LEU A 213 21.00 20.72 -5.00
CA LEU A 213 20.83 20.61 -3.56
C LEU A 213 22.08 19.99 -2.95
N HIS A 214 22.45 20.43 -1.74
CA HIS A 214 23.63 19.97 -1.03
C HIS A 214 23.27 19.32 0.30
N GLN A 215 24.03 18.31 0.71
CA GLN A 215 23.86 17.61 1.99
C GLN A 215 22.43 17.11 2.20
N VAL A 216 21.84 16.51 1.17
CA VAL A 216 20.45 16.05 1.23
C VAL A 216 20.34 14.93 2.28
N GLN A 217 19.32 15.00 3.12
CA GLN A 217 18.94 13.98 4.08
C GLN A 217 17.52 13.53 3.77
N VAL A 218 17.24 12.24 3.92
CA VAL A 218 15.90 11.68 3.73
C VAL A 218 15.52 10.88 4.96
N GLY A 219 14.26 10.96 5.39
CA GLY A 219 13.77 10.13 6.47
C GLY A 219 12.26 9.95 6.47
N LEU A 220 11.82 8.95 7.21
CA LEU A 220 10.42 8.67 7.48
C LEU A 220 10.18 8.90 8.97
N TYR A 221 9.40 9.94 9.28
CA TYR A 221 8.92 10.22 10.63
C TYR A 221 7.59 9.51 10.83
N ALA A 222 7.50 8.57 11.78
CA ALA A 222 6.30 7.80 12.04
C ALA A 222 5.85 7.94 13.50
N ASP A 223 4.66 8.49 13.70
CA ASP A 223 3.99 8.57 14.99
C ASP A 223 3.25 7.25 15.24
N LEU A 224 3.92 6.33 15.93
CA LEU A 224 3.48 4.94 16.09
C LEU A 224 2.52 4.84 17.28
N ASP A 225 1.49 4.01 17.14
CA ASP A 225 0.48 3.80 18.17
C ASP A 225 0.39 2.30 18.54
N SER A 226 -0.01 1.98 19.76
CA SER A 226 -0.53 0.64 20.10
C SER A 226 -1.83 0.78 20.89
N ARG A 227 -2.94 1.01 20.18
CA ARG A 227 -4.22 1.35 20.84
C ARG A 227 -5.45 0.80 20.16
N ALA A 228 -6.55 0.74 20.91
CA ALA A 228 -7.87 0.66 20.30
C ALA A 228 -8.30 2.06 19.85
N ARG A 229 -8.91 2.18 18.68
CA ARG A 229 -9.44 3.42 18.11
C ARG A 229 -10.46 4.12 19.01
N ALA A 230 -11.20 3.35 19.81
CA ALA A 230 -12.15 3.88 20.79
C ALA A 230 -11.50 4.38 22.09
N ASP A 231 -10.18 4.17 22.26
CA ASP A 231 -9.44 4.67 23.41
C ASP A 231 -9.04 6.13 23.19
N ALA A 232 -9.76 7.03 23.86
CA ALA A 232 -9.51 8.47 23.80
C ALA A 232 -8.16 8.88 24.44
N ALA A 233 -7.55 8.02 25.28
CA ALA A 233 -6.28 8.28 25.94
C ALA A 233 -5.15 7.32 25.50
N GLY A 234 -5.44 6.35 24.65
CA GLY A 234 -4.55 5.19 24.41
C GLY A 234 -3.25 5.46 23.65
N HIS A 235 -3.01 6.68 23.17
CA HIS A 235 -1.73 7.07 22.54
C HIS A 235 -0.67 7.45 23.58
N VAL A 236 -1.06 7.81 24.82
CA VAL A 236 -0.11 8.39 25.80
C VAL A 236 0.65 7.36 26.62
N ASN A 237 0.40 6.07 26.41
CA ASN A 237 0.92 5.00 27.27
C ASN A 237 1.70 3.93 26.51
N ASP A 238 2.21 4.26 25.34
CA ASP A 238 3.06 3.39 24.56
C ASP A 238 4.42 3.20 25.21
N ARG A 239 5.04 2.05 24.96
CA ARG A 239 6.37 1.72 25.48
C ARG A 239 7.27 1.29 24.34
N VAL A 240 8.53 1.68 24.45
CA VAL A 240 9.57 1.26 23.51
C VAL A 240 10.05 -0.15 23.86
N ALA A 241 10.22 -0.98 22.85
CA ALA A 241 10.84 -2.30 22.93
C ALA A 241 11.88 -2.45 21.82
N SER A 242 12.84 -3.34 22.01
CA SER A 242 13.81 -3.72 20.97
C SER A 242 13.67 -5.20 20.65
N PHE A 243 13.87 -5.55 19.39
CA PHE A 243 13.90 -6.92 18.92
C PHE A 243 14.94 -7.06 17.81
N SER A 244 15.43 -8.27 17.60
CA SER A 244 16.42 -8.55 16.56
C SER A 244 15.93 -9.64 15.65
N TYR A 245 16.33 -9.58 14.39
CA TYR A 245 16.10 -10.65 13.43
C TYR A 245 17.43 -11.04 12.77
N SER A 246 17.48 -12.26 12.23
CA SER A 246 18.60 -12.73 11.42
C SER A 246 18.13 -13.78 10.42
N ARG A 247 18.49 -13.59 9.15
CA ARG A 247 18.27 -14.52 8.05
C ARG A 247 19.55 -14.65 7.25
N THR A 248 19.88 -15.88 6.86
CA THR A 248 20.96 -16.14 5.93
C THR A 248 20.37 -16.57 4.61
N VAL A 249 20.71 -15.84 3.54
CA VAL A 249 20.34 -16.15 2.16
C VAL A 249 21.56 -16.78 1.49
N PHE A 250 21.33 -17.81 0.68
CA PHE A 250 22.37 -18.39 -0.15
C PHE A 250 22.30 -17.72 -1.53
N GLU A 251 23.31 -16.94 -1.87
CA GLU A 251 23.37 -16.17 -3.12
C GLU A 251 23.78 -17.03 -4.31
N GLY A 252 24.51 -18.12 -4.04
CA GLY A 252 25.03 -19.00 -5.06
C GLY A 252 26.47 -19.38 -4.78
N THR A 253 27.22 -19.57 -5.84
CA THR A 253 28.58 -20.10 -5.77
C THR A 253 29.47 -19.35 -6.74
N SER A 254 30.53 -18.75 -6.22
CA SER A 254 31.53 -18.02 -7.00
C SER A 254 32.72 -18.91 -7.35
N TYR A 255 33.38 -18.60 -8.47
CA TYR A 255 34.59 -19.27 -8.95
C TYR A 255 35.62 -18.23 -9.37
N THR A 256 36.84 -18.33 -8.83
CA THR A 256 37.93 -17.40 -9.17
C THR A 256 39.28 -18.09 -9.27
N THR A 257 40.09 -17.67 -10.25
CA THR A 257 41.47 -18.09 -10.49
C THR A 257 42.39 -16.87 -10.56
N ILE A 258 43.58 -16.99 -9.95
CA ILE A 258 44.60 -15.94 -9.97
C ILE A 258 45.68 -16.32 -11.00
N GLY A 259 45.66 -15.67 -12.16
CA GLY A 259 46.81 -15.62 -13.08
C GLY A 259 47.02 -16.85 -13.96
N GLY A 260 45.95 -17.40 -14.56
CA GLY A 260 46.03 -18.40 -15.64
C GLY A 260 47.24 -19.34 -15.59
N ASN A 261 47.26 -20.28 -14.65
CA ASN A 261 48.32 -21.29 -14.46
C ASN A 261 49.77 -20.80 -14.20
N TRP A 262 50.04 -19.50 -14.09
CA TRP A 262 51.35 -18.99 -13.65
C TRP A 262 51.32 -18.69 -12.16
N VAL A 263 51.70 -19.70 -11.38
CA VAL A 263 51.84 -19.62 -9.92
C VAL A 263 52.78 -18.47 -9.56
N TYR A 264 52.24 -17.36 -9.01
CA TYR A 264 53.04 -16.35 -8.32
C TYR A 264 53.82 -17.04 -7.19
N PRO A 265 55.16 -16.90 -7.11
CA PRO A 265 55.95 -17.61 -6.11
C PRO A 265 55.50 -17.27 -4.70
N GLY A 266 54.90 -18.24 -4.00
CA GLY A 266 54.42 -18.08 -2.63
C GLY A 266 52.92 -17.82 -2.49
N CYS A 267 52.17 -17.63 -3.58
CA CYS A 267 50.70 -17.68 -3.52
C CYS A 267 50.28 -19.15 -3.35
N PRO A 268 49.52 -19.53 -2.30
CA PRO A 268 48.94 -20.87 -2.28
C PRO A 268 48.11 -20.99 -3.56
N THR A 269 48.31 -22.05 -4.34
CA THR A 269 47.35 -22.36 -5.42
C THR A 269 45.98 -22.36 -4.75
N PRO A 270 45.03 -21.45 -5.09
CA PRO A 270 43.65 -21.73 -4.76
C PRO A 270 43.43 -23.13 -5.34
N PRO A 271 43.02 -24.13 -4.55
CA PRO A 271 42.80 -25.47 -5.09
C PRO A 271 41.87 -25.28 -6.29
N GLU A 272 42.38 -25.56 -7.49
CA GLU A 272 41.81 -25.19 -8.79
C GLU A 272 40.28 -25.10 -8.73
N GLY A 273 39.72 -23.91 -8.95
CA GLY A 273 38.28 -23.74 -9.14
C GLY A 273 37.38 -24.32 -8.04
N ARG A 274 37.80 -24.31 -6.77
CA ARG A 274 36.89 -24.70 -5.69
C ARG A 274 35.73 -23.70 -5.62
N PRO A 275 34.48 -24.17 -5.71
CA PRO A 275 33.32 -23.33 -5.53
C PRO A 275 33.31 -22.69 -4.14
N GLU A 276 33.26 -21.36 -4.05
CA GLU A 276 33.04 -20.64 -2.80
C GLU A 276 31.54 -20.39 -2.63
N PRO A 277 30.89 -20.98 -1.61
CA PRO A 277 29.47 -20.76 -1.37
C PRO A 277 29.27 -19.37 -0.77
N CYS A 278 28.46 -18.56 -1.45
CA CYS A 278 28.19 -17.18 -1.08
C CYS A 278 26.90 -17.08 -0.26
N TYR A 279 26.98 -16.36 0.86
CA TYR A 279 25.86 -16.16 1.77
C TYR A 279 25.77 -14.71 2.23
N SER A 280 24.59 -14.10 2.08
CA SER A 280 24.29 -12.83 2.75
C SER A 280 23.61 -13.10 4.08
N THR A 281 24.04 -12.39 5.13
CA THR A 281 23.34 -12.41 6.42
C THR A 281 22.60 -11.10 6.61
N LEU A 282 21.27 -11.15 6.50
CA LEU A 282 20.36 -10.06 6.74
C LEU A 282 20.01 -10.06 8.23
N ALA A 283 20.55 -9.11 8.99
CA ALA A 283 20.31 -9.04 10.42
C ALA A 283 20.37 -7.59 10.91
N ASP A 284 19.44 -7.24 11.80
CA ASP A 284 19.45 -5.95 12.47
C ASP A 284 18.72 -6.03 13.82
N THR A 285 18.89 -5.00 14.65
CA THR A 285 18.13 -4.76 15.89
C THR A 285 17.28 -3.51 15.73
N LEU A 286 15.97 -3.69 15.74
CA LEU A 286 15.00 -2.64 15.48
C LEU A 286 14.29 -2.21 16.77
N THR A 287 13.73 -1.01 16.72
CA THR A 287 12.90 -0.44 17.77
C THR A 287 11.43 -0.60 17.40
N ALA A 288 10.64 -1.12 18.32
CA ALA A 288 9.19 -1.28 18.20
C ALA A 288 8.46 -0.50 19.29
N VAL A 289 7.21 -0.14 18.98
CA VAL A 289 6.24 0.39 19.94
C VAL A 289 5.26 -0.71 20.32
N VAL A 290 5.05 -0.88 21.63
CA VAL A 290 4.09 -1.80 22.25
C VAL A 290 3.21 -1.02 23.22
N ASP A 291 1.99 -1.49 23.47
CA ASP A 291 1.17 -0.94 24.54
C ASP A 291 1.85 -1.12 25.92
N GLY A 292 1.75 -0.09 26.76
CA GLY A 292 2.35 -0.08 28.10
C GLY A 292 1.75 -1.12 29.06
N ARG A 293 0.56 -1.69 28.78
CA ARG A 293 -0.01 -2.77 29.59
C ARG A 293 0.38 -4.13 29.01
N THR A 294 1.10 -4.89 29.82
CA THR A 294 1.51 -6.25 29.44
C THR A 294 0.29 -7.14 29.16
N GLY A 295 0.25 -7.76 27.97
CA GLY A 295 -0.80 -8.69 27.59
C GLY A 295 -2.12 -8.03 27.20
N SER A 296 -2.10 -6.76 26.77
CA SER A 296 -3.30 -6.06 26.27
C SER A 296 -3.89 -6.68 25.00
N GLY A 297 -3.08 -7.41 24.22
CA GLY A 297 -3.48 -7.96 22.92
C GLY A 297 -3.55 -6.90 21.81
N LEU A 298 -2.98 -5.71 22.07
CA LEU A 298 -2.85 -4.62 21.11
C LEU A 298 -1.65 -4.85 20.19
N PRO A 299 -1.67 -4.28 18.97
CA PRO A 299 -0.63 -4.50 17.97
C PRO A 299 0.75 -4.04 18.45
N VAL A 300 1.79 -4.72 17.98
CA VAL A 300 3.19 -4.26 18.07
C VAL A 300 3.60 -3.77 16.70
N VAL A 301 4.20 -2.60 16.62
CA VAL A 301 4.53 -1.92 15.36
C VAL A 301 5.96 -1.40 15.35
N ALA A 302 6.61 -1.40 14.18
CA ALA A 302 7.92 -0.80 13.98
C ALA A 302 8.07 -0.22 12.57
N VAL A 303 8.95 0.79 12.47
CA VAL A 303 9.51 1.23 11.19
C VAL A 303 10.83 0.48 10.96
N MET A 304 10.93 -0.20 9.82
CA MET A 304 12.10 -0.95 9.42
C MET A 304 12.85 -0.21 8.30
N PRO A 305 14.07 0.32 8.54
CA PRO A 305 14.94 0.75 7.45
C PRO A 305 15.33 -0.42 6.55
N LEU A 306 15.39 -0.20 5.25
CA LEU A 306 15.75 -1.25 4.29
C LEU A 306 16.90 -0.84 3.38
N GLY A 307 16.75 0.25 2.63
CA GLY A 307 17.86 0.74 1.80
C GLY A 307 17.62 2.10 1.18
N HIS A 308 18.67 2.61 0.55
CA HIS A 308 18.67 3.90 -0.12
C HIS A 308 19.69 3.85 -1.26
N THR A 309 19.68 4.85 -2.14
CA THR A 309 20.71 4.96 -3.18
C THR A 309 22.11 4.92 -2.56
N THR A 310 22.96 4.05 -3.08
CA THR A 310 24.39 3.99 -2.75
C THR A 310 25.22 4.43 -3.95
N ASP A 311 26.45 4.89 -3.68
CA ASP A 311 27.41 5.24 -4.73
C ASP A 311 28.71 4.43 -4.51
N PRO A 312 28.97 3.41 -5.35
CA PRO A 312 30.17 2.58 -5.25
C PRO A 312 31.49 3.37 -5.32
N MET A 313 31.50 4.57 -5.91
CA MET A 313 32.70 5.44 -5.91
C MET A 313 33.14 5.82 -4.49
N ALA A 314 32.22 5.83 -3.53
CA ALA A 314 32.53 6.12 -2.13
C ALA A 314 33.36 5.00 -1.45
N LEU A 315 33.39 3.79 -2.04
CA LEU A 315 34.17 2.65 -1.54
C LEU A 315 35.58 2.61 -2.12
N LEU A 316 35.81 3.28 -3.25
CA LEU A 316 37.12 3.27 -3.92
C LEU A 316 38.18 4.02 -3.11
N ALA A 317 39.42 3.53 -3.17
CA ALA A 317 40.55 4.12 -2.43
C ALA A 317 40.93 5.56 -2.84
N PRO A 318 40.85 6.00 -4.13
CA PRO A 318 41.21 7.35 -4.51
C PRO A 318 40.28 8.41 -3.90
N VAL A 319 40.88 9.45 -3.33
CA VAL A 319 40.14 10.56 -2.68
C VAL A 319 39.29 11.33 -3.70
N GLU A 320 39.76 11.43 -4.95
CA GLU A 320 39.02 12.05 -6.05
C GLU A 320 37.70 11.31 -6.32
N ALA A 321 37.70 9.98 -6.25
CA ALA A 321 36.49 9.17 -6.40
C ALA A 321 35.53 9.40 -5.23
N GLN A 322 36.04 9.31 -4.00
CA GLN A 322 35.25 9.52 -2.78
C GLN A 322 34.62 10.92 -2.71
N ARG A 323 35.32 11.95 -3.20
CA ARG A 323 34.79 13.33 -3.27
C ARG A 323 33.76 13.52 -4.38
N ALA A 324 33.84 12.72 -5.44
CA ALA A 324 32.88 12.75 -6.54
C ALA A 324 31.63 11.91 -6.26
N ALA A 325 31.69 11.01 -5.27
CA ALA A 325 30.56 10.21 -4.84
C ALA A 325 29.41 11.08 -4.31
N ARG A 326 28.20 10.81 -4.81
CA ARG A 326 26.99 11.59 -4.49
C ARG A 326 26.20 11.00 -3.33
N ALA A 327 26.35 9.71 -3.08
CA ALA A 327 25.66 8.97 -2.03
C ALA A 327 26.65 8.17 -1.15
N PRO A 328 26.23 7.69 0.03
CA PRO A 328 27.05 6.78 0.82
C PRO A 328 27.36 5.48 0.06
N GLY A 329 28.54 4.90 0.28
CA GLY A 329 28.94 3.65 -0.41
C GLY A 329 28.26 2.38 0.11
N ARG A 330 27.71 2.42 1.33
CA ARG A 330 26.93 1.33 1.92
C ARG A 330 25.62 1.87 2.46
N VAL A 331 24.61 1.01 2.49
CA VAL A 331 23.34 1.32 3.15
C VAL A 331 23.60 1.59 4.63
N SER A 332 23.10 2.72 5.12
CA SER A 332 23.24 3.11 6.51
C SER A 332 22.08 3.99 6.94
N PHE A 333 21.54 3.70 8.12
CA PHE A 333 20.42 4.44 8.69
C PHE A 333 20.69 4.86 10.13
N ARG A 334 19.97 5.88 10.55
CA ARG A 334 19.84 6.29 11.94
C ARG A 334 18.38 6.19 12.35
N THR A 335 18.16 5.70 13.57
CA THR A 335 16.84 5.70 14.21
C THR A 335 16.87 6.60 15.44
N THR A 336 15.97 7.58 15.48
CA THR A 336 15.81 8.52 16.59
C THR A 336 14.38 8.43 17.12
N LEU A 337 14.22 8.40 18.45
CA LEU A 337 12.92 8.41 19.11
C LEU A 337 12.53 9.82 19.52
N PHE A 338 11.25 10.14 19.43
CA PHE A 338 10.65 11.37 19.94
C PHE A 338 9.42 11.05 20.77
N SER A 339 9.16 11.85 21.79
CA SER A 339 7.95 11.75 22.61
C SER A 339 7.06 12.96 22.40
N ASN A 340 5.84 12.75 21.93
CA ASN A 340 4.88 13.84 21.70
C ASN A 340 4.46 14.55 23.00
N ALA A 341 4.75 13.94 24.15
CA ALA A 341 4.51 14.52 25.48
C ALA A 341 5.62 15.49 25.94
N ARG A 342 6.73 15.60 25.19
CA ARG A 342 7.90 16.40 25.58
C ARG A 342 8.07 17.61 24.67
N VAL A 343 8.83 18.59 25.15
CA VAL A 343 9.19 19.78 24.37
C VAL A 343 10.41 19.50 23.46
N PRO A 344 10.54 20.23 22.33
CA PRO A 344 11.71 20.15 21.46
C PRO A 344 13.02 20.31 22.23
N TRP A 345 14.10 19.70 21.76
CA TRP A 345 15.44 19.65 22.39
C TRP A 345 15.53 18.88 23.73
N HIS A 346 14.41 18.39 24.26
CA HIS A 346 14.33 17.57 25.46
C HIS A 346 13.61 16.24 25.19
N GLY A 347 13.83 15.68 24.01
CA GLY A 347 13.21 14.44 23.54
C GLY A 347 11.83 14.60 22.93
N GLY A 348 11.32 15.83 22.79
CA GLY A 348 10.13 16.12 21.98
C GLY A 348 10.45 16.28 20.48
N PRO A 349 9.45 16.21 19.60
CA PRO A 349 9.63 16.32 18.15
C PRO A 349 10.12 17.71 17.72
N PRO A 350 10.85 17.82 16.60
CA PRO A 350 11.28 19.10 16.03
C PRO A 350 10.09 19.90 15.47
N LEU A 351 10.18 21.24 15.46
CA LEU A 351 9.07 22.11 15.03
C LEU A 351 9.29 22.85 13.72
N ASN A 352 10.50 23.32 13.46
CA ASN A 352 10.86 24.14 12.29
C ASN A 352 11.88 23.41 11.40
N ASP A 353 12.18 23.96 10.23
CA ASP A 353 13.09 23.36 9.24
C ASP A 353 14.48 23.10 9.80
N ALA A 354 15.02 24.06 10.54
CA ALA A 354 16.34 23.91 11.14
C ALA A 354 16.40 22.74 12.14
N GLU A 355 15.35 22.57 12.95
CA GLU A 355 15.22 21.47 13.89
C GLU A 355 14.94 20.13 13.18
N ARG A 356 14.07 20.11 12.17
CA ARG A 356 13.77 18.91 11.37
C ARG A 356 15.01 18.43 10.61
N TYR A 357 15.77 19.34 10.01
CA TYR A 357 17.02 19.02 9.34
C TYR A 357 18.07 18.51 10.34
N ALA A 358 18.18 19.12 11.52
CA ALA A 358 19.05 18.63 12.59
C ALA A 358 18.65 17.22 13.08
N ALA A 359 17.35 16.92 13.14
CA ALA A 359 16.85 15.57 13.45
C ALA A 359 17.19 14.55 12.37
N LEU A 360 16.99 14.88 11.08
CA LEU A 360 17.41 14.05 9.95
C LEU A 360 18.94 13.78 9.98
N ALA A 361 19.72 14.84 10.21
CA ALA A 361 21.18 14.78 10.32
C ALA A 361 21.68 14.14 11.64
N GLY A 362 20.78 13.88 12.60
CA GLY A 362 21.05 13.22 13.88
C GLY A 362 21.83 14.06 14.89
N THR A 363 21.77 15.38 14.74
CA THR A 363 22.34 16.34 15.70
C THR A 363 21.28 16.87 16.68
N PHE A 364 20.00 16.60 16.42
CA PHE A 364 18.90 16.93 17.33
C PHE A 364 18.66 15.78 18.35
N PRO A 365 18.49 16.07 19.64
CA PRO A 365 18.40 15.05 20.68
C PRO A 365 17.03 14.36 20.71
N GLY A 366 17.04 13.02 20.67
CA GLY A 366 15.85 12.19 20.84
C GLY A 366 15.49 11.85 22.30
N ALA A 367 14.36 11.19 22.49
CA ALA A 367 13.94 10.58 23.75
C ALA A 367 14.68 9.27 24.06
N ASP A 368 14.72 8.90 25.33
CA ASP A 368 15.40 7.70 25.83
C ASP A 368 14.52 6.44 25.90
N GLY A 369 13.21 6.58 25.63
CA GLY A 369 12.26 5.46 25.60
C GLY A 369 12.00 4.79 26.95
N GLN A 370 12.37 5.42 28.08
CA GLN A 370 12.31 4.78 29.39
C GLN A 370 10.91 4.76 30.04
N PHE A 371 10.03 5.64 29.59
CA PHE A 371 8.71 5.83 30.19
C PHE A 371 7.61 5.31 29.26
N ALA A 372 6.41 5.17 29.80
CA ALA A 372 5.24 4.96 28.96
C ALA A 372 4.74 6.34 28.52
N GLU A 373 4.89 6.66 27.25
CA GLU A 373 4.60 7.96 26.62
C GLU A 373 4.14 7.71 25.18
N ASP A 374 3.72 8.77 24.48
CA ASP A 374 3.37 8.75 23.05
C ASP A 374 4.66 8.89 22.21
N TYR A 375 5.02 7.86 21.43
CA TYR A 375 6.33 7.75 20.78
C TYR A 375 6.26 7.79 19.25
N ALA A 376 6.99 8.75 18.69
CA ALA A 376 7.33 8.78 17.26
C ALA A 376 8.75 8.27 17.00
N VAL A 377 8.94 7.64 15.86
CA VAL A 377 10.21 7.10 15.37
C VAL A 377 10.60 7.80 14.09
N LEU A 378 11.80 8.38 14.04
CA LEU A 378 12.41 8.89 12.81
C LEU A 378 13.50 7.92 12.35
N VAL A 379 13.31 7.35 11.17
CA VAL A 379 14.36 6.62 10.45
C VAL A 379 14.91 7.51 9.36
N SER A 380 16.20 7.81 9.36
CA SER A 380 16.84 8.71 8.37
C SER A 380 18.14 8.17 7.80
N CYS A 381 18.49 8.62 6.60
CA CYS A 381 19.75 8.33 5.91
C CYS A 381 20.31 9.56 5.19
N GLY A 382 21.58 9.47 4.81
CA GLY A 382 22.37 10.56 4.21
C GLY A 382 23.60 10.89 5.06
N PRO A 383 24.30 12.01 4.79
CA PRO A 383 24.01 12.96 3.71
C PRO A 383 24.28 12.36 2.32
N PHE A 384 23.41 12.67 1.37
CA PHE A 384 23.76 12.67 -0.05
C PHE A 384 24.46 14.00 -0.36
N ALA A 385 25.70 13.93 -0.83
CA ALA A 385 26.57 15.09 -0.94
C ALA A 385 25.96 16.18 -1.85
N THR A 386 25.39 15.75 -2.97
CA THR A 386 24.73 16.62 -3.96
C THR A 386 23.59 15.91 -4.68
N LEU A 387 22.52 16.65 -4.99
CA LEU A 387 21.46 16.22 -5.90
C LEU A 387 21.23 17.30 -6.95
N ALA A 388 21.77 17.10 -8.16
CA ALA A 388 21.64 18.07 -9.25
C ALA A 388 20.24 17.99 -9.91
N PRO A 389 19.80 19.03 -10.66
CA PRO A 389 18.58 18.98 -11.44
C PRO A 389 18.49 17.73 -12.33
N GLY A 390 17.34 17.06 -12.30
CA GLY A 390 17.05 15.81 -12.99
C GLY A 390 17.62 14.54 -12.33
N GLN A 391 18.37 14.67 -11.22
CA GLN A 391 18.88 13.50 -10.49
C GLN A 391 17.90 13.06 -9.41
N SER A 392 17.93 11.76 -9.13
CA SER A 392 17.06 11.12 -8.14
C SER A 392 17.84 10.34 -7.09
N VAL A 393 17.27 10.22 -5.89
CA VAL A 393 17.68 9.29 -4.84
C VAL A 393 16.49 8.44 -4.41
N LYS A 394 16.75 7.18 -4.08
CA LYS A 394 15.77 6.25 -3.52
C LYS A 394 15.91 6.17 -2.01
N PHE A 395 14.78 6.07 -1.33
CA PHE A 395 14.67 5.76 0.11
C PHE A 395 13.61 4.69 0.29
N GLU A 396 13.96 3.59 0.95
CA GLU A 396 13.12 2.40 1.07
C GLU A 396 13.06 1.94 2.53
N ALA A 397 11.85 1.66 2.99
CA ALA A 397 11.54 1.25 4.37
C ALA A 397 10.33 0.31 4.39
N ALA A 398 10.01 -0.25 5.55
CA ALA A 398 8.73 -0.94 5.75
C ALA A 398 8.08 -0.50 7.06
N LEU A 399 6.75 -0.44 7.07
CA LEU A 399 5.96 -0.48 8.29
C LEU A 399 5.59 -1.94 8.55
N ILE A 400 6.01 -2.47 9.70
CA ILE A 400 5.71 -3.84 10.10
C ILE A 400 4.87 -3.87 11.37
N VAL A 401 3.86 -4.73 11.39
CA VAL A 401 2.91 -4.88 12.49
C VAL A 401 2.62 -6.35 12.77
N ALA A 402 2.48 -6.71 14.05
CA ALA A 402 2.17 -8.07 14.48
C ALA A 402 1.49 -8.11 15.85
N GLU A 403 1.03 -9.30 16.26
CA GLU A 403 0.40 -9.52 17.58
C GLU A 403 1.40 -9.57 18.75
N SER A 404 2.69 -9.79 18.46
CA SER A 404 3.75 -9.93 19.47
C SER A 404 5.12 -9.59 18.90
N LEU A 405 6.11 -9.31 19.77
CA LEU A 405 7.50 -9.06 19.35
C LEU A 405 8.14 -10.23 18.60
N ASP A 406 7.83 -11.48 18.99
CA ASP A 406 8.35 -12.67 18.30
C ASP A 406 7.77 -12.77 16.87
N SER A 407 6.48 -12.49 16.71
CA SER A 407 5.83 -12.44 15.40
C SER A 407 6.36 -11.28 14.56
N LEU A 408 6.62 -10.13 15.19
CA LEU A 408 7.22 -8.96 14.54
C LEU A 408 8.64 -9.26 14.05
N ALA A 409 9.45 -9.99 14.83
CA ALA A 409 10.78 -10.42 14.40
C ALA A 409 10.71 -11.33 13.17
N ALA A 410 9.69 -12.19 13.08
CA ALA A 410 9.44 -12.98 11.88
C ALA A 410 9.01 -12.11 10.68
N GLN A 411 8.13 -11.11 10.88
CA GLN A 411 7.74 -10.16 9.84
C GLN A 411 8.95 -9.35 9.34
N ALA A 412 9.81 -8.85 10.23
CA ALA A 412 11.03 -8.13 9.86
C ALA A 412 12.01 -9.02 9.07
N ALA A 413 12.22 -10.25 9.54
CA ALA A 413 13.05 -11.23 8.84
C ALA A 413 12.54 -11.51 7.41
N ASN A 414 11.23 -11.57 7.25
CA ASN A 414 10.57 -11.81 5.97
C ASN A 414 10.61 -10.57 5.06
N ALA A 415 10.39 -9.38 5.62
CA ALA A 415 10.54 -8.10 4.93
C ALA A 415 11.96 -7.91 4.39
N ALA A 416 12.99 -8.21 5.21
CA ALA A 416 14.38 -8.15 4.78
C ALA A 416 14.66 -9.07 3.58
N VAL A 417 14.09 -10.28 3.56
CA VAL A 417 14.26 -11.22 2.43
C VAL A 417 13.52 -10.73 1.19
N MET A 418 12.29 -10.22 1.33
CA MET A 418 11.56 -9.63 0.20
C MET A 418 12.30 -8.43 -0.39
N TYR A 419 12.88 -7.59 0.46
CA TYR A 419 13.67 -6.44 0.05
C TYR A 419 15.01 -6.81 -0.57
N HIS A 420 15.71 -7.80 -0.02
CA HIS A 420 16.95 -8.35 -0.59
C HIS A 420 16.73 -8.80 -2.04
N GLY A 421 15.54 -9.36 -2.31
CA GLY A 421 15.06 -9.57 -3.66
C GLY A 421 15.69 -10.78 -4.35
N GLN A 422 15.48 -10.87 -5.67
CA GLN A 422 16.15 -11.81 -6.55
C GLN A 422 16.95 -11.03 -7.60
N THR A 423 18.07 -11.61 -8.02
CA THR A 423 18.94 -11.02 -9.03
C THR A 423 18.69 -11.67 -10.39
N PHE A 424 18.68 -10.86 -11.43
CA PHE A 424 18.49 -11.22 -12.85
C PHE A 424 19.67 -10.69 -13.65
N ASN A 425 19.97 -11.30 -14.81
CA ASN A 425 21.06 -10.94 -15.72
C ASN A 425 20.40 -10.31 -16.94
N LEU A 426 20.29 -8.98 -16.93
CA LEU A 426 19.55 -8.21 -17.93
C LEU A 426 20.42 -7.21 -18.69
N LEU A 427 21.64 -6.92 -18.23
CA LEU A 427 22.58 -6.05 -18.92
C LEU A 427 23.48 -6.86 -19.89
N PRO A 428 24.01 -6.25 -20.97
CA PRO A 428 24.77 -6.99 -21.97
C PRO A 428 26.14 -7.45 -21.45
N ASP A 429 26.33 -8.78 -21.33
CA ASP A 429 27.63 -9.40 -21.02
C ASP A 429 28.44 -9.64 -22.32
N SER A 430 29.69 -9.19 -22.38
CA SER A 430 30.53 -9.36 -23.59
C SER A 430 31.14 -10.77 -23.73
N VAL A 431 31.27 -11.56 -22.65
CA VAL A 431 31.46 -13.02 -22.69
C VAL A 431 30.54 -13.73 -21.70
N GLY A 432 30.05 -14.93 -22.07
CA GLY A 432 29.25 -15.75 -21.15
C GLY A 432 30.03 -16.17 -19.88
N PRO A 433 29.35 -16.72 -18.86
CA PRO A 433 29.83 -16.89 -17.47
C PRO A 433 30.97 -17.91 -17.25
N GLY A 434 31.69 -18.30 -18.32
CA GLY A 434 32.65 -19.40 -18.29
C GLY A 434 34.08 -19.04 -17.91
N THR A 435 34.42 -17.75 -17.76
CA THR A 435 35.77 -17.33 -17.37
C THR A 435 35.89 -17.20 -15.85
N THR A 436 36.94 -17.77 -15.27
CA THR A 436 37.22 -17.69 -13.83
C THR A 436 38.34 -16.73 -13.49
N GLU A 437 38.95 -16.07 -14.48
CA GLU A 437 40.08 -15.17 -14.24
C GLU A 437 39.63 -13.90 -13.54
N TRP A 438 40.26 -13.58 -12.40
CA TRP A 438 39.88 -12.46 -11.51
C TRP A 438 39.97 -11.07 -12.16
N ASN A 439 40.82 -10.90 -13.18
CA ASN A 439 41.12 -9.63 -13.83
C ASN A 439 40.29 -9.40 -15.12
N VAL A 440 39.22 -10.16 -15.31
CA VAL A 440 38.26 -9.89 -16.38
C VAL A 440 37.30 -8.83 -15.87
N GLY A 441 37.37 -7.63 -16.44
CA GLY A 441 36.52 -6.48 -16.09
C GLY A 441 35.16 -6.52 -16.76
N GLU A 442 34.49 -7.66 -16.70
CA GLU A 442 33.10 -7.81 -17.14
C GLU A 442 32.20 -7.97 -15.92
N THR A 443 30.93 -7.61 -16.05
CA THR A 443 29.92 -7.83 -15.01
C THR A 443 29.85 -9.30 -14.64
N GLY A 444 29.45 -9.58 -13.39
CA GLY A 444 29.01 -10.93 -13.09
C GLY A 444 30.09 -11.89 -12.59
N LEU A 445 31.35 -11.45 -12.63
CA LEU A 445 32.51 -12.30 -12.50
C LEU A 445 33.44 -11.76 -11.43
N ASN A 446 33.79 -12.60 -10.46
CA ASN A 446 34.78 -12.31 -9.42
C ASN A 446 34.48 -11.06 -8.57
N GLY A 447 33.21 -10.70 -8.37
CA GLY A 447 32.83 -9.53 -7.57
C GLY A 447 32.60 -8.25 -8.35
N HIS A 448 32.75 -8.20 -9.68
CA HIS A 448 32.42 -6.97 -10.43
C HIS A 448 30.90 -6.75 -10.46
N GLU A 449 30.43 -5.87 -9.59
CA GLU A 449 29.02 -5.64 -9.28
C GLU A 449 28.50 -4.27 -9.74
N ALA A 450 29.40 -3.32 -10.04
CA ALA A 450 29.00 -1.97 -10.43
C ALA A 450 29.72 -1.46 -11.68
N CYS A 451 28.97 -0.90 -12.64
CA CYS A 451 29.57 -0.13 -13.74
C CYS A 451 29.78 1.32 -13.30
N ILE A 452 31.02 1.68 -12.97
CA ILE A 452 31.36 3.00 -12.43
C ILE A 452 31.80 3.93 -13.54
N GLU A 453 31.11 5.07 -13.68
CA GLU A 453 31.49 6.18 -14.53
C GLU A 453 31.66 7.46 -13.70
N PRO A 454 32.85 8.10 -13.72
CA PRO A 454 33.03 9.40 -13.07
C PRO A 454 32.22 10.51 -13.74
N PRO A 455 31.77 11.52 -12.97
CA PRO A 455 31.10 12.66 -13.56
C PRO A 455 32.04 13.50 -14.45
N PRO A 456 31.50 14.34 -15.35
CA PRO A 456 32.29 15.20 -16.22
C PRO A 456 33.34 16.01 -15.45
N GLY A 457 34.60 15.95 -15.89
CA GLY A 457 35.72 16.69 -15.30
C GLY A 457 36.41 16.00 -14.11
N VAL A 458 35.94 14.82 -13.70
CA VAL A 458 36.63 13.97 -12.71
C VAL A 458 37.40 12.86 -13.43
N THR A 459 38.63 12.61 -12.98
CA THR A 459 39.48 11.52 -13.47
C THR A 459 40.30 11.00 -12.31
N PHE A 460 40.32 9.67 -12.14
CA PHE A 460 41.12 9.01 -11.12
C PHE A 460 41.60 7.65 -11.63
N ALA A 461 42.60 7.08 -10.97
CA ALA A 461 43.08 5.73 -11.24
C ALA A 461 42.76 4.84 -10.04
N ALA A 462 42.07 3.73 -10.26
CA ALA A 462 41.72 2.75 -9.24
C ALA A 462 41.92 1.33 -9.79
N ASP A 463 42.13 0.35 -8.91
CA ASP A 463 42.09 -1.06 -9.28
C ASP A 463 40.63 -1.51 -9.41
N PRO A 464 40.11 -1.79 -10.63
CA PRO A 464 38.73 -2.22 -10.82
C PRO A 464 38.43 -3.60 -10.23
N HIS A 465 39.45 -4.41 -9.98
CA HIS A 465 39.27 -5.82 -9.62
C HIS A 465 39.32 -6.07 -8.11
N CYS A 466 39.56 -5.01 -7.33
CA CYS A 466 39.94 -5.02 -5.93
C CYS A 466 40.87 -6.19 -5.55
N ALA A 467 42.14 -6.14 -5.97
CA ALA A 467 43.14 -7.15 -5.59
C ALA A 467 43.33 -7.27 -4.06
N ASP A 468 42.88 -6.28 -3.28
CA ASP A 468 42.95 -6.28 -1.83
C ASP A 468 42.22 -7.45 -1.16
N LYS A 469 41.19 -8.02 -1.82
CA LYS A 469 40.49 -9.24 -1.35
C LYS A 469 41.39 -10.47 -1.30
N PHE A 470 42.54 -10.43 -1.99
CA PHE A 470 43.52 -11.51 -1.99
C PHE A 470 44.69 -11.24 -1.01
N PRO A 471 45.35 -12.32 -0.53
CA PRO A 471 46.59 -12.21 0.23
C PRO A 471 47.65 -11.37 -0.51
N GLN A 472 48.43 -10.56 0.22
CA GLN A 472 49.40 -9.60 -0.35
C GLN A 472 50.37 -10.20 -1.37
N ASN A 473 50.80 -11.44 -1.16
CA ASN A 473 51.67 -12.23 -2.04
C ASN A 473 51.01 -12.66 -3.37
N CYS A 474 49.71 -12.45 -3.53
CA CYS A 474 48.90 -12.80 -4.70
C CYS A 474 48.34 -11.56 -5.43
N ARG A 475 48.62 -10.34 -4.93
CA ARG A 475 48.09 -9.10 -5.51
C ARG A 475 48.86 -8.72 -6.77
N ASN A 476 48.14 -8.43 -7.85
CA ASN A 476 48.68 -7.79 -9.03
C ASN A 476 47.81 -6.57 -9.38
N GLU A 477 47.93 -5.52 -8.58
CA GLU A 477 47.17 -4.28 -8.72
C GLU A 477 47.37 -3.71 -10.14
N ALA A 478 46.30 -3.71 -10.93
CA ALA A 478 46.29 -3.19 -12.29
C ALA A 478 45.36 -1.97 -12.33
N SER A 479 45.85 -0.83 -11.85
CA SER A 479 45.04 0.38 -11.85
C SER A 479 44.65 0.80 -13.27
N VAL A 480 43.35 1.01 -13.48
CA VAL A 480 42.79 1.55 -14.71
C VAL A 480 42.40 3.00 -14.47
N THR A 481 42.51 3.83 -15.51
CA THR A 481 42.11 5.24 -15.44
C THR A 481 40.63 5.35 -15.76
N TYR A 482 39.85 5.88 -14.81
CA TYR A 482 38.43 6.15 -14.95
C TYR A 482 38.24 7.56 -15.51
N THR A 483 37.49 7.67 -16.60
CA THR A 483 37.15 8.95 -17.24
C THR A 483 35.69 8.96 -17.67
N HIS A 484 35.07 10.13 -17.65
CA HIS A 484 33.72 10.32 -18.17
C HIS A 484 33.57 9.87 -19.64
N GLY A 485 32.40 9.32 -19.99
CA GLY A 485 32.02 8.88 -21.33
C GLY A 485 32.02 7.35 -21.53
N HIS A 486 32.50 6.58 -20.56
CA HIS A 486 32.32 5.13 -20.50
C HIS A 486 32.45 4.65 -19.05
N CYS A 487 31.67 3.63 -18.68
CA CYS A 487 31.79 3.01 -17.36
C CYS A 487 32.78 1.84 -17.39
N ILE A 488 33.36 1.54 -16.23
CA ILE A 488 34.22 0.39 -16.00
C ILE A 488 33.53 -0.50 -14.96
N TRP A 489 33.38 -1.79 -15.26
CA TRP A 489 32.90 -2.75 -14.28
C TRP A 489 33.95 -2.92 -13.17
N THR A 490 33.51 -2.66 -11.95
CA THR A 490 34.37 -2.54 -10.78
C THR A 490 33.81 -3.42 -9.67
N ASP A 491 34.68 -4.20 -9.04
CA ASP A 491 34.48 -4.76 -7.70
C ASP A 491 34.76 -3.65 -6.68
N ALA A 492 33.69 -2.99 -6.22
CA ALA A 492 33.82 -1.80 -5.39
C ALA A 492 33.92 -2.13 -3.90
N ASP A 493 33.32 -3.24 -3.47
CA ASP A 493 33.27 -3.63 -2.06
C ASP A 493 34.26 -4.72 -1.66
N CYS A 494 35.02 -5.23 -2.64
CA CYS A 494 36.05 -6.26 -2.51
C CYS A 494 35.48 -7.62 -2.10
N ASP A 495 34.21 -7.89 -2.41
CA ASP A 495 33.54 -9.14 -2.13
C ASP A 495 33.38 -9.96 -3.41
N ILE A 496 33.94 -11.15 -3.43
CA ILE A 496 33.81 -12.10 -4.55
C ILE A 496 32.37 -12.63 -4.75
N CYS A 497 31.51 -12.38 -3.76
CA CYS A 497 30.12 -12.84 -3.70
C CYS A 497 29.10 -11.81 -4.19
N THR A 498 29.53 -10.63 -4.65
CA THR A 498 28.67 -9.65 -5.30
C THR A 498 28.68 -9.85 -6.83
N GLY A 499 27.60 -9.44 -7.49
CA GLY A 499 27.43 -9.60 -8.94
C GLY A 499 27.64 -11.04 -9.42
N LEU A 500 27.01 -12.06 -8.82
CA LEU A 500 27.25 -13.46 -9.19
C LEU A 500 26.59 -13.82 -10.55
N ASN A 501 27.34 -14.46 -11.45
CA ASN A 501 26.85 -15.00 -12.73
C ASN A 501 26.19 -13.98 -13.68
N GLY A 502 26.60 -12.72 -13.59
CA GLY A 502 26.03 -11.62 -14.37
C GLY A 502 24.67 -11.17 -13.84
N PHE A 503 24.21 -11.70 -12.69
CA PHE A 503 22.97 -11.24 -12.09
C PHE A 503 23.19 -9.90 -11.38
N GLU A 504 22.97 -8.81 -12.11
CA GLU A 504 23.27 -7.42 -11.73
C GLU A 504 22.01 -6.59 -11.47
N THR A 505 20.86 -7.06 -11.96
CA THR A 505 19.57 -6.41 -11.78
C THR A 505 18.84 -7.03 -10.59
N VAL A 506 18.66 -6.26 -9.51
CA VAL A 506 17.95 -6.72 -8.30
C VAL A 506 16.48 -6.34 -8.39
N GLU A 507 15.61 -7.34 -8.31
CA GLU A 507 14.16 -7.17 -8.19
C GLU A 507 13.73 -7.38 -6.75
N ARG A 508 13.15 -6.33 -6.17
CA ARG A 508 12.75 -6.28 -4.76
C ARG A 508 11.24 -6.52 -4.62
N TRP A 509 10.80 -6.73 -3.37
CA TRP A 509 9.40 -6.80 -2.99
C TRP A 509 8.59 -7.94 -3.61
N LEU A 510 9.31 -8.99 -4.06
CA LEU A 510 8.73 -10.17 -4.69
C LEU A 510 7.77 -10.91 -3.78
N GLU A 511 6.59 -11.22 -4.30
CA GLU A 511 5.56 -11.98 -3.60
C GLU A 511 6.10 -13.39 -3.24
N PRO A 512 6.14 -13.73 -1.94
CA PRO A 512 6.80 -14.95 -1.46
C PRO A 512 5.92 -16.20 -1.58
N GLY A 513 4.61 -16.03 -1.77
CA GLY A 513 3.63 -17.10 -1.67
C GLY A 513 2.57 -17.14 -2.76
N PHE A 514 2.60 -16.22 -3.73
CA PHE A 514 1.69 -16.11 -4.88
C PHE A 514 0.22 -16.40 -4.58
N LEU A 515 -0.53 -15.39 -4.13
CA LEU A 515 -1.95 -15.54 -3.92
C LEU A 515 -2.74 -15.45 -5.23
N PRO A 516 -3.80 -16.25 -5.38
CA PRO A 516 -4.60 -16.18 -6.59
C PRO A 516 -5.32 -14.81 -6.67
N PRO A 517 -5.47 -14.22 -7.85
CA PRO A 517 -6.19 -12.95 -8.01
C PRO A 517 -7.67 -13.07 -7.68
N GLN A 518 -8.28 -11.99 -7.17
CA GLN A 518 -9.73 -11.93 -6.99
C GLN A 518 -10.42 -11.75 -8.36
N PRO A 519 -11.62 -12.33 -8.57
CA PRO A 519 -12.42 -11.98 -9.74
C PRO A 519 -13.00 -10.59 -9.59
N ASN A 520 -13.30 -9.92 -10.70
CA ASN A 520 -14.13 -8.71 -10.63
C ASN A 520 -15.55 -9.12 -10.22
N ASP A 521 -16.11 -8.44 -9.23
CA ASP A 521 -17.44 -8.72 -8.72
C ASP A 521 -18.31 -7.47 -8.53
N ARG A 522 -19.62 -7.69 -8.49
CA ARG A 522 -20.59 -6.68 -8.09
C ARG A 522 -21.72 -7.30 -7.28
N THR A 523 -22.34 -6.48 -6.44
CA THR A 523 -23.53 -6.86 -5.67
C THR A 523 -24.74 -6.01 -6.07
N VAL A 524 -25.89 -6.65 -6.19
CA VAL A 524 -27.17 -6.04 -6.59
C VAL A 524 -28.20 -6.32 -5.50
N ALA A 525 -28.73 -5.27 -4.89
CA ALA A 525 -29.81 -5.36 -3.92
C ALA A 525 -31.13 -5.76 -4.60
N LEU A 526 -31.82 -6.75 -4.03
CA LEU A 526 -33.16 -7.22 -4.42
C LEU A 526 -34.12 -7.10 -3.21
N ASP A 527 -35.41 -7.36 -3.45
CA ASP A 527 -36.38 -7.52 -2.36
C ASP A 527 -36.16 -8.85 -1.63
N HIS A 528 -35.77 -8.79 -0.35
CA HIS A 528 -35.38 -9.96 0.46
C HIS A 528 -34.27 -10.80 -0.20
N GLY A 529 -33.37 -10.16 -0.94
CA GLY A 529 -32.27 -10.85 -1.59
C GLY A 529 -31.10 -9.93 -1.90
N VAL A 530 -29.90 -10.52 -2.00
CA VAL A 530 -28.76 -9.89 -2.67
C VAL A 530 -28.30 -10.82 -3.76
N ARG A 531 -28.11 -10.30 -4.97
CA ARG A 531 -27.47 -11.02 -6.06
C ARG A 531 -26.00 -10.60 -6.15
N ILE A 532 -25.11 -11.58 -6.07
CA ILE A 532 -23.66 -11.43 -6.15
C ILE A 532 -23.24 -12.01 -7.50
N GLU A 533 -22.50 -11.24 -8.28
CA GLU A 533 -22.10 -11.56 -9.64
C GLU A 533 -20.59 -11.36 -9.80
N TRP A 534 -19.91 -12.25 -10.52
CA TRP A 534 -18.47 -12.14 -10.79
C TRP A 534 -18.08 -12.71 -12.17
N ASP A 535 -16.84 -12.45 -12.60
CA ASP A 535 -16.28 -12.87 -13.89
C ASP A 535 -15.38 -14.14 -13.78
N ASN A 536 -14.76 -14.53 -14.91
CA ASN A 536 -13.86 -15.68 -15.00
C ASN A 536 -12.37 -15.31 -15.11
N MET A 537 -11.97 -14.08 -14.79
CA MET A 537 -10.58 -13.62 -14.95
C MET A 537 -9.55 -14.55 -14.27
N PRO A 538 -9.76 -15.00 -13.01
CA PRO A 538 -8.81 -15.90 -12.34
C PRO A 538 -8.53 -17.22 -13.10
N GLU A 539 -9.51 -17.74 -13.84
CA GLU A 539 -9.35 -18.99 -14.61
C GLU A 539 -8.43 -18.79 -15.83
N ILE A 540 -8.57 -17.65 -16.49
CA ILE A 540 -7.79 -17.29 -17.69
C ILE A 540 -6.31 -17.17 -17.32
N LEU A 541 -6.02 -16.37 -16.30
CA LEU A 541 -4.65 -16.11 -15.83
C LEU A 541 -3.94 -17.39 -15.38
N LEU A 542 -4.67 -18.30 -14.73
CA LEU A 542 -4.12 -19.60 -14.34
C LEU A 542 -3.74 -20.44 -15.56
N ASN A 543 -4.62 -20.51 -16.56
CA ASN A 543 -4.40 -21.34 -17.74
C ASN A 543 -3.31 -20.77 -18.65
N ALA A 544 -3.15 -19.45 -18.69
CA ALA A 544 -2.10 -18.76 -19.43
C ALA A 544 -0.70 -18.97 -18.82
N GLY A 545 -0.61 -19.45 -17.57
CA GLY A 545 0.66 -19.55 -16.84
C GLY A 545 1.13 -18.22 -16.25
N ILE A 546 0.38 -17.14 -16.47
CA ILE A 546 0.59 -15.79 -15.89
C ILE A 546 0.31 -15.81 -14.39
N ALA A 547 -0.57 -16.70 -13.93
CA ALA A 547 -0.75 -16.82 -12.49
C ALA A 547 0.50 -17.33 -11.75
N LEU A 548 1.51 -17.92 -12.42
CA LEU A 548 2.75 -18.43 -11.80
C LEU A 548 3.87 -18.72 -12.84
N ARG A 549 4.97 -17.99 -12.71
CA ARG A 549 6.12 -17.94 -13.65
C ARG A 549 6.76 -19.29 -14.05
N PRO A 550 7.30 -19.40 -15.27
CA PRO A 550 8.32 -20.40 -15.61
C PRO A 550 9.60 -20.19 -14.78
N GLY A 551 10.07 -21.21 -14.06
CA GLY A 551 11.34 -21.18 -13.31
C GLY A 551 11.22 -20.99 -11.80
N GLN A 552 10.03 -20.71 -11.26
CA GLN A 552 9.81 -20.60 -9.81
C GLN A 552 9.58 -21.94 -9.11
N ARG A 553 9.82 -21.97 -7.79
CA ARG A 553 9.65 -23.15 -6.90
C ARG A 553 8.20 -23.60 -6.73
N VAL A 554 7.24 -22.73 -7.03
CA VAL A 554 5.80 -22.95 -6.89
C VAL A 554 5.18 -22.95 -8.28
N GLN A 555 4.59 -24.09 -8.67
CA GLN A 555 3.98 -24.26 -10.00
C GLN A 555 2.47 -24.45 -9.84
N PRO A 556 1.63 -23.74 -10.63
CA PRO A 556 0.19 -23.86 -10.58
C PRO A 556 -0.15 -25.22 -11.11
N ARG A 557 -1.01 -25.94 -10.40
CA ARG A 557 -1.50 -27.21 -10.91
C ARG A 557 -2.93 -27.13 -11.34
N ARG A 558 -3.76 -26.42 -10.58
CA ARG A 558 -5.21 -26.57 -10.74
C ARG A 558 -6.01 -25.44 -10.13
N PHE A 559 -7.00 -24.97 -10.88
CA PHE A 559 -8.09 -24.14 -10.36
C PHE A 559 -9.01 -24.99 -9.48
N LEU A 560 -9.18 -24.62 -8.21
CA LEU A 560 -10.06 -25.33 -7.28
C LEU A 560 -11.46 -24.75 -7.21
N GLY A 561 -11.67 -23.51 -7.66
CA GLY A 561 -12.96 -22.84 -7.62
C GLY A 561 -12.96 -21.50 -6.89
N TYR A 562 -14.16 -20.98 -6.65
CA TYR A 562 -14.44 -19.75 -5.93
C TYR A 562 -15.06 -20.03 -4.55
N ARG A 563 -14.86 -19.13 -3.59
CA ARG A 563 -15.63 -19.08 -2.33
C ARG A 563 -16.32 -17.74 -2.20
N LEU A 564 -17.54 -17.78 -1.68
CA LEU A 564 -18.36 -16.59 -1.42
C LEU A 564 -18.49 -16.41 0.09
N TRP A 565 -18.01 -15.28 0.58
CA TRP A 565 -18.03 -14.90 1.97
C TRP A 565 -19.04 -13.78 2.22
N LYS A 566 -19.65 -13.77 3.41
CA LYS A 566 -20.66 -12.80 3.84
C LYS A 566 -20.29 -12.25 5.21
N MET A 567 -20.35 -10.92 5.35
CA MET A 567 -20.32 -10.24 6.63
C MET A 567 -21.68 -9.57 6.89
N ALA A 568 -22.27 -9.90 8.04
CA ALA A 568 -23.61 -9.44 8.44
C ALA A 568 -23.74 -9.16 9.95
N ASP A 569 -22.74 -9.55 10.76
CA ASP A 569 -22.79 -9.41 12.21
C ASP A 569 -22.08 -8.14 12.66
N TRP A 570 -22.89 -7.08 12.85
CA TRP A 570 -22.43 -5.75 13.24
C TRP A 570 -22.42 -5.52 14.76
N ARG A 571 -22.72 -6.56 15.57
CA ARG A 571 -22.79 -6.44 17.04
C ARG A 571 -21.41 -6.16 17.63
N ASP A 572 -21.35 -5.25 18.60
CA ASP A 572 -20.15 -4.86 19.33
C ASP A 572 -18.97 -4.40 18.43
N ARG A 573 -19.25 -3.96 17.20
CA ARG A 573 -18.22 -3.46 16.28
C ARG A 573 -17.51 -2.25 16.88
N ARG A 574 -16.19 -2.18 16.67
CA ARG A 574 -15.32 -1.08 17.12
C ARG A 574 -14.65 -0.33 15.95
N SER A 575 -14.92 -0.76 14.73
CA SER A 575 -14.34 -0.36 13.46
C SER A 575 -15.45 -0.22 12.40
N LEU A 576 -15.09 0.33 11.23
CA LEU A 576 -16.00 0.47 10.09
C LEU A 576 -16.47 -0.89 9.56
N VAL A 577 -15.56 -1.88 9.49
CA VAL A 577 -15.85 -3.27 9.11
C VAL A 577 -15.50 -4.18 10.28
N PRO A 578 -16.41 -5.05 10.77
CA PRO A 578 -16.11 -6.02 11.82
C PRO A 578 -14.95 -6.97 11.46
N GLU A 579 -14.19 -7.35 12.47
CA GLU A 579 -13.07 -8.30 12.44
C GLU A 579 -13.31 -9.58 11.59
N ALA A 580 -12.22 -10.11 11.02
CA ALA A 580 -12.24 -11.27 10.11
C ALA A 580 -13.01 -12.51 10.63
N ARG A 581 -13.01 -12.76 11.95
CA ARG A 581 -13.76 -13.90 12.54
C ARG A 581 -15.29 -13.79 12.44
N ARG A 582 -15.82 -12.64 12.02
CA ARG A 582 -17.28 -12.42 11.80
C ARG A 582 -17.74 -12.81 10.40
N TRP A 583 -16.81 -13.15 9.50
CA TRP A 583 -17.13 -13.57 8.15
C TRP A 583 -17.65 -15.00 8.12
N ALA A 584 -18.77 -15.20 7.42
CA ALA A 584 -19.39 -16.50 7.23
C ALA A 584 -19.22 -16.95 5.77
N LEU A 585 -18.77 -18.19 5.58
CA LEU A 585 -18.74 -18.81 4.25
C LEU A 585 -20.18 -19.12 3.82
N LEU A 586 -20.65 -18.47 2.75
CA LEU A 586 -21.98 -18.67 2.17
C LEU A 586 -21.99 -19.84 1.18
N GLY A 587 -20.89 -20.03 0.44
CA GLY A 587 -20.76 -21.12 -0.52
C GLY A 587 -19.35 -21.29 -1.09
N ALA A 588 -19.08 -22.47 -1.63
CA ALA A 588 -17.88 -22.77 -2.40
C ALA A 588 -18.31 -23.44 -3.71
N PHE A 589 -17.70 -23.03 -4.83
CA PHE A 589 -18.09 -23.42 -6.18
C PHE A 589 -16.86 -23.78 -6.98
N GLY A 590 -16.75 -25.02 -7.45
CA GLY A 590 -15.56 -25.47 -8.15
C GLY A 590 -15.84 -26.47 -9.25
N PRO A 591 -14.87 -26.71 -10.16
CA PRO A 591 -14.94 -27.78 -11.14
C PRO A 591 -14.87 -29.17 -10.48
N ASP A 592 -14.28 -29.26 -9.28
CA ASP A 592 -14.17 -30.48 -8.49
C ASP A 592 -15.08 -30.46 -7.25
N THR A 593 -16.07 -31.35 -7.22
CA THR A 593 -17.02 -31.45 -6.11
C THR A 593 -16.55 -32.40 -5.01
N THR A 594 -15.44 -33.15 -5.18
CA THR A 594 -14.97 -34.10 -4.15
C THR A 594 -14.48 -33.41 -2.87
N LEU A 595 -14.22 -32.11 -2.94
CA LEU A 595 -13.81 -31.26 -1.81
C LEU A 595 -15.01 -30.59 -1.10
N GLY A 596 -16.24 -31.06 -1.34
CA GLY A 596 -17.46 -30.55 -0.70
C GLY A 596 -18.01 -29.25 -1.30
N GLN A 597 -17.46 -28.83 -2.45
CA GLN A 597 -17.91 -27.65 -3.18
C GLN A 597 -19.13 -27.97 -4.06
N LYS A 598 -19.95 -26.97 -4.35
CA LYS A 598 -21.00 -27.06 -5.38
C LYS A 598 -20.35 -27.01 -6.78
N PRO A 599 -20.93 -27.63 -7.80
CA PRO A 599 -20.37 -27.58 -9.15
C PRO A 599 -20.43 -26.16 -9.70
N LEU A 600 -19.33 -25.64 -10.23
CA LEU A 600 -19.26 -24.29 -10.83
C LEU A 600 -20.32 -24.02 -11.91
N PRO A 601 -20.69 -25.00 -12.77
CA PRO A 601 -21.82 -24.84 -13.71
C PRO A 601 -23.17 -24.49 -13.06
N SER A 602 -23.37 -24.78 -11.76
CA SER A 602 -24.62 -24.45 -11.06
C SER A 602 -24.84 -22.96 -10.84
N VAL A 603 -23.79 -22.15 -10.99
CA VAL A 603 -23.84 -20.70 -10.84
C VAL A 603 -23.45 -19.98 -12.13
N THR A 604 -23.25 -20.70 -13.23
CA THR A 604 -22.81 -20.14 -14.51
C THR A 604 -23.99 -19.66 -15.35
N ASP A 605 -23.95 -18.41 -15.81
CA ASP A 605 -24.81 -17.91 -16.87
C ASP A 605 -24.15 -18.19 -18.23
N SER A 606 -24.73 -19.14 -18.96
CA SER A 606 -24.27 -19.54 -20.30
C SER A 606 -24.87 -18.71 -21.44
N SER A 607 -25.74 -17.74 -21.13
CA SER A 607 -26.37 -16.87 -22.12
C SER A 607 -25.55 -15.60 -22.44
N LEU A 608 -24.58 -15.27 -21.59
CA LEU A 608 -23.70 -14.12 -21.77
C LEU A 608 -22.64 -14.41 -22.83
N ASP A 609 -22.47 -13.47 -23.76
CA ASP A 609 -21.37 -13.49 -24.71
C ASP A 609 -20.08 -12.98 -24.06
N TYR A 610 -18.94 -13.38 -24.62
CA TYR A 610 -17.64 -12.92 -24.12
C TYR A 610 -17.41 -11.45 -24.50
N LEU A 611 -16.69 -10.72 -23.65
CA LEU A 611 -16.29 -9.34 -23.92
C LEU A 611 -15.14 -9.29 -24.93
N ARG A 612 -14.12 -10.11 -24.71
CA ARG A 612 -12.92 -10.24 -25.56
C ARG A 612 -12.25 -11.61 -25.35
N ILE A 613 -11.30 -11.93 -26.21
CA ILE A 613 -10.43 -13.10 -26.07
C ILE A 613 -9.11 -12.64 -25.47
N LEU A 614 -8.64 -13.30 -24.41
CA LEU A 614 -7.36 -13.08 -23.76
C LEU A 614 -6.69 -14.46 -23.60
N TYR A 615 -5.42 -14.60 -24.00
CA TYR A 615 -4.70 -15.89 -23.96
C TYR A 615 -5.43 -17.05 -24.64
N GLU A 616 -6.03 -16.76 -25.80
CA GLU A 616 -6.85 -17.74 -26.52
C GLU A 616 -8.10 -18.22 -25.73
N GLN A 617 -8.47 -17.53 -24.64
CA GLN A 617 -9.63 -17.84 -23.80
C GLN A 617 -10.64 -16.69 -23.75
N PRO A 618 -11.95 -16.98 -23.73
CA PRO A 618 -12.97 -15.95 -23.63
C PRO A 618 -13.05 -15.35 -22.21
N LEU A 619 -12.85 -14.04 -22.09
CA LEU A 619 -13.21 -13.26 -20.91
C LEU A 619 -14.70 -12.90 -20.97
N TYR A 620 -15.45 -13.31 -19.97
CA TYR A 620 -16.87 -12.97 -19.83
C TYR A 620 -17.08 -11.76 -18.91
N PRO A 621 -18.16 -10.99 -19.09
CA PRO A 621 -18.47 -9.88 -18.20
C PRO A 621 -18.81 -10.35 -16.78
N VAL A 622 -18.70 -9.43 -15.81
CA VAL A 622 -19.26 -9.61 -14.46
C VAL A 622 -20.75 -9.97 -14.57
N GLY A 623 -21.11 -11.13 -14.05
CA GLY A 623 -22.39 -11.79 -14.31
C GLY A 623 -22.26 -13.18 -14.90
N ARG A 624 -21.06 -13.54 -15.42
CA ARG A 624 -20.74 -14.91 -15.84
C ARG A 624 -21.09 -15.92 -14.77
N TYR A 625 -20.75 -15.60 -13.53
CA TYR A 625 -21.17 -16.37 -12.37
C TYR A 625 -22.09 -15.52 -11.50
N ALA A 626 -23.12 -16.14 -10.93
CA ALA A 626 -24.05 -15.45 -10.05
C ALA A 626 -24.67 -16.33 -8.97
N VAL A 627 -24.82 -15.77 -7.77
CA VAL A 627 -25.52 -16.38 -6.63
C VAL A 627 -26.46 -15.35 -6.03
N THR A 628 -27.67 -15.77 -5.68
CA THR A 628 -28.58 -14.95 -4.87
C THR A 628 -28.60 -15.48 -3.45
N ASP A 629 -28.31 -14.62 -2.48
CA ASP A 629 -28.52 -14.88 -1.06
C ASP A 629 -29.94 -14.43 -0.66
N PRO A 630 -30.87 -15.37 -0.40
CA PRO A 630 -32.21 -15.05 0.07
C PRO A 630 -32.31 -14.90 1.59
N GLN A 631 -31.22 -15.16 2.33
CA GLN A 631 -31.17 -15.09 3.80
C GLN A 631 -30.71 -13.71 4.26
N VAL A 632 -31.39 -12.69 3.75
CA VAL A 632 -31.14 -11.28 4.09
C VAL A 632 -32.45 -10.60 4.50
N LEU A 633 -32.33 -9.53 5.26
CA LEU A 633 -33.43 -8.68 5.67
C LEU A 633 -33.28 -7.32 5.00
N ASN A 634 -34.39 -6.78 4.49
CA ASN A 634 -34.37 -5.43 3.93
C ASN A 634 -34.05 -4.40 5.02
N GLY A 635 -33.27 -3.37 4.66
CA GLY A 635 -32.79 -2.34 5.58
C GLY A 635 -31.58 -2.75 6.42
N PHE A 636 -31.11 -4.00 6.34
CA PHE A 636 -29.86 -4.43 6.99
C PHE A 636 -28.67 -4.35 6.03
N ASP A 637 -27.51 -4.04 6.60
CA ASP A 637 -26.26 -3.91 5.87
C ASP A 637 -25.55 -5.25 5.72
N TYR A 638 -25.04 -5.53 4.52
CA TYR A 638 -24.25 -6.72 4.22
C TYR A 638 -23.01 -6.36 3.40
N ILE A 639 -21.95 -7.15 3.53
CA ILE A 639 -20.79 -7.11 2.63
C ILE A 639 -20.54 -8.54 2.12
N TYR A 640 -20.21 -8.67 0.85
CA TYR A 640 -19.86 -9.93 0.21
C TYR A 640 -18.48 -9.82 -0.43
N VAL A 641 -17.72 -10.92 -0.37
CA VAL A 641 -16.40 -11.03 -1.04
C VAL A 641 -16.34 -12.37 -1.75
N VAL A 642 -15.89 -12.36 -3.00
CA VAL A 642 -15.63 -13.56 -3.79
C VAL A 642 -14.12 -13.79 -3.82
N THR A 643 -13.67 -14.94 -3.33
CA THR A 643 -12.27 -15.34 -3.39
C THR A 643 -12.06 -16.45 -4.40
N SER A 644 -10.88 -16.52 -5.01
CA SER A 644 -10.46 -17.59 -5.90
C SER A 644 -9.49 -18.54 -5.17
N ARG A 645 -9.42 -19.81 -5.60
CA ARG A 645 -8.61 -20.83 -4.93
C ARG A 645 -7.84 -21.68 -5.91
N TYR A 646 -6.53 -21.79 -5.73
CA TYR A 646 -5.65 -22.61 -6.56
C TYR A 646 -4.96 -23.69 -5.73
N GLU A 647 -4.65 -24.80 -6.40
CA GLU A 647 -3.70 -25.80 -5.94
C GLU A 647 -2.33 -25.52 -6.57
N VAL A 648 -1.32 -25.35 -5.73
CA VAL A 648 0.05 -25.13 -6.17
C VAL A 648 0.98 -26.17 -5.57
N SER A 649 2.04 -26.51 -6.30
CA SER A 649 3.07 -27.44 -5.84
C SER A 649 4.34 -26.70 -5.48
N GLU A 650 4.72 -26.78 -4.21
CA GLU A 650 5.97 -26.23 -3.69
C GLU A 650 6.98 -27.37 -3.47
N ARG A 651 8.23 -27.17 -3.90
CA ARG A 651 9.32 -28.07 -3.50
C ARG A 651 9.90 -27.63 -2.15
N ALA A 652 9.62 -28.41 -1.11
CA ALA A 652 10.23 -28.19 0.20
C ALA A 652 11.77 -28.24 0.12
N PRO A 653 12.51 -27.60 1.03
CA PRO A 653 13.97 -27.65 1.06
C PRO A 653 14.55 -29.07 1.08
N SER A 654 13.80 -30.05 1.58
CA SER A 654 14.14 -31.48 1.56
C SER A 654 14.01 -32.16 0.20
N GLY A 655 13.58 -31.44 -0.83
CA GLY A 655 13.31 -31.95 -2.17
C GLY A 655 11.93 -32.61 -2.34
N VAL A 656 11.14 -32.75 -1.26
CA VAL A 656 9.78 -33.29 -1.29
C VAL A 656 8.82 -32.26 -1.89
N LEU A 657 8.06 -32.66 -2.90
CA LEU A 657 6.96 -31.85 -3.42
C LEU A 657 5.79 -31.87 -2.43
N ARG A 658 5.38 -30.69 -1.97
CA ARG A 658 4.19 -30.46 -1.16
C ARG A 658 3.15 -29.77 -2.02
N THR A 659 1.92 -30.21 -1.88
CA THR A 659 0.77 -29.52 -2.46
C THR A 659 0.19 -28.62 -1.39
N ILE A 660 0.07 -27.34 -1.69
CA ILE A 660 -0.60 -26.36 -0.82
C ILE A 660 -1.77 -25.74 -1.57
N VAL A 661 -2.76 -25.29 -0.82
CA VAL A 661 -3.92 -24.61 -1.37
C VAL A 661 -3.88 -23.16 -0.95
N LEU A 662 -3.95 -22.28 -1.93
CA LEU A 662 -3.93 -20.84 -1.73
C LEU A 662 -5.33 -20.28 -2.04
N GLU A 663 -5.68 -19.22 -1.35
CA GLU A 663 -6.95 -18.51 -1.50
C GLU A 663 -6.64 -17.02 -1.49
N SER A 664 -7.31 -16.27 -2.36
CA SER A 664 -7.18 -14.82 -2.42
C SER A 664 -7.66 -14.23 -1.07
N PRO A 665 -7.13 -13.07 -0.64
CA PRO A 665 -7.47 -12.47 0.64
C PRO A 665 -8.93 -12.03 0.64
N LEU A 666 -9.48 -11.84 1.84
CA LEU A 666 -10.77 -11.21 2.03
C LEU A 666 -10.59 -9.70 1.93
N ASP A 667 -10.63 -9.16 0.71
CA ASP A 667 -10.64 -7.71 0.54
C ASP A 667 -12.04 -7.10 0.71
N ALA A 668 -12.20 -6.23 1.71
CA ALA A 668 -13.49 -5.71 2.11
C ALA A 668 -13.38 -4.27 2.61
N GLY A 669 -13.97 -3.34 1.85
CA GLY A 669 -14.22 -1.96 2.25
C GLY A 669 -15.64 -1.75 2.76
N PHE A 670 -15.84 -0.76 3.64
CA PHE A 670 -17.17 -0.42 4.16
C PHE A 670 -18.11 0.17 3.08
N ASP A 671 -17.54 0.74 2.03
CA ASP A 671 -18.21 1.24 0.83
C ASP A 671 -18.80 0.12 -0.04
N ARG A 672 -18.26 -1.10 0.01
CA ARG A 672 -18.79 -2.31 -0.67
C ARG A 672 -20.08 -2.86 -0.05
N ARG A 673 -20.63 -2.14 0.93
CA ARG A 673 -21.86 -2.49 1.65
C ARG A 673 -23.09 -2.40 0.76
N VAL A 674 -23.90 -3.44 0.80
CA VAL A 674 -25.18 -3.55 0.11
C VAL A 674 -26.34 -3.63 1.11
N VAL A 675 -27.41 -2.90 0.83
CA VAL A 675 -28.63 -2.86 1.63
C VAL A 675 -29.80 -3.36 0.78
N PRO A 676 -30.31 -4.59 1.03
CA PRO A 676 -31.53 -5.09 0.40
C PRO A 676 -32.70 -4.15 0.71
N ARG A 677 -33.61 -4.00 -0.25
CA ARG A 677 -34.71 -3.02 -0.15
C ARG A 677 -36.00 -3.56 -0.72
N VAL A 678 -37.12 -3.05 -0.20
CA VAL A 678 -38.45 -3.41 -0.69
C VAL A 678 -38.67 -2.84 -2.09
N GLU A 679 -39.26 -3.63 -2.99
CA GLU A 679 -39.65 -3.16 -4.32
C GLU A 679 -40.85 -2.21 -4.28
N ALA A 680 -40.84 -1.23 -5.18
CA ALA A 680 -41.92 -0.26 -5.32
C ALA A 680 -43.22 -0.92 -5.80
N ARG A 681 -44.35 -0.49 -5.25
CA ARG A 681 -45.67 -1.07 -5.52
C ARG A 681 -46.51 -0.21 -6.49
N PRO A 682 -47.56 -0.74 -7.12
CA PRO A 682 -48.41 0.09 -8.00
C PRO A 682 -49.21 1.20 -7.31
N GLY A 683 -49.27 1.26 -5.97
CA GLY A 683 -50.06 2.26 -5.24
C GLY A 683 -49.69 2.37 -3.77
N VAL A 684 -50.32 3.32 -3.06
CA VAL A 684 -49.94 3.75 -1.71
C VAL A 684 -50.51 2.90 -0.56
N ASP A 685 -51.57 2.12 -0.79
CA ASP A 685 -52.25 1.35 0.27
C ASP A 685 -51.33 0.34 0.95
N GLY A 686 -50.29 -0.09 0.25
CA GLY A 686 -49.29 -1.02 0.73
C GLY A 686 -48.18 -0.42 1.58
N VAL A 687 -48.18 0.86 1.96
CA VAL A 687 -47.06 1.48 2.72
C VAL A 687 -47.07 1.15 4.22
N TRP A 688 -45.94 0.79 4.82
CA TRP A 688 -45.82 0.63 6.27
C TRP A 688 -44.50 1.23 6.79
N VAL A 689 -44.36 1.29 8.11
CA VAL A 689 -43.22 1.90 8.80
C VAL A 689 -42.53 0.85 9.66
N VAL A 690 -41.20 0.77 9.59
CA VAL A 690 -40.37 -0.17 10.38
C VAL A 690 -39.15 0.55 10.97
N PRO A 691 -38.75 0.26 12.22
CA PRO A 691 -39.53 -0.44 13.22
C PRO A 691 -40.73 0.42 13.65
N ASN A 692 -41.81 -0.24 14.05
CA ASN A 692 -42.96 0.44 14.64
C ASN A 692 -43.51 -0.43 15.79
N PRO A 693 -43.28 -0.06 17.06
CA PRO A 693 -42.62 1.18 17.53
C PRO A 693 -41.10 1.16 17.32
N TYR A 694 -40.49 2.32 17.07
CA TYR A 694 -39.04 2.53 17.23
C TYR A 694 -38.73 2.73 18.71
N ARG A 695 -37.83 1.92 19.29
CA ARG A 695 -37.59 1.84 20.75
C ARG A 695 -36.17 2.26 21.14
N GLY A 696 -35.76 3.47 20.79
CA GLY A 696 -34.40 4.00 20.98
C GLY A 696 -33.37 3.33 20.04
N TRP A 697 -33.61 2.06 19.71
CA TRP A 697 -32.80 1.16 18.92
C TRP A 697 -33.70 0.35 17.94
N ALA A 698 -33.10 -0.07 16.82
CA ALA A 698 -33.64 -1.03 15.86
C ALA A 698 -32.60 -2.11 15.59
N ASP A 699 -32.99 -3.31 15.16
CA ASP A 699 -32.05 -4.42 14.97
C ASP A 699 -31.01 -4.15 13.86
N TRP A 700 -31.31 -3.28 12.90
CA TRP A 700 -30.38 -2.79 11.88
C TRP A 700 -29.47 -1.65 12.37
N ASN A 701 -29.76 -1.07 13.54
CA ASN A 701 -28.88 -0.05 14.09
C ASN A 701 -27.54 -0.69 14.40
N ARG A 702 -26.50 -0.05 13.89
CA ARG A 702 -25.12 -0.45 14.14
C ARG A 702 -24.54 0.41 15.27
N PRO A 703 -23.66 -0.13 16.13
CA PRO A 703 -22.90 0.69 17.07
C PRO A 703 -22.21 1.83 16.33
N SER A 704 -22.34 3.06 16.82
CA SER A 704 -21.66 4.21 16.22
C SER A 704 -20.15 4.01 16.32
N THR A 705 -19.45 4.18 15.21
CA THR A 705 -17.99 4.17 15.12
C THR A 705 -17.55 5.44 14.39
N ALA A 706 -16.32 5.91 14.62
CA ALA A 706 -15.79 7.02 13.85
C ALA A 706 -15.87 6.69 12.34
N GLY A 707 -16.38 7.64 11.54
CA GLY A 707 -16.62 7.46 10.10
C GLY A 707 -17.99 6.88 9.73
N ASP A 708 -18.81 6.50 10.71
CA ASP A 708 -20.17 6.01 10.48
C ASP A 708 -21.19 6.72 11.41
N PRO A 709 -21.51 8.01 11.12
CA PRO A 709 -22.29 8.86 12.01
C PRO A 709 -23.80 8.59 11.98
N LEU A 710 -24.33 7.90 10.97
CA LEU A 710 -25.76 7.68 10.77
C LEU A 710 -26.11 6.19 10.74
N THR A 711 -26.39 5.64 11.92
CA THR A 711 -26.79 4.23 12.05
C THR A 711 -28.26 4.05 12.40
N ARG A 712 -28.96 5.13 12.76
CA ARG A 712 -30.35 5.09 13.23
C ARG A 712 -31.28 5.60 12.15
N HIS A 713 -32.26 4.79 11.77
CA HIS A 713 -33.30 5.22 10.86
C HIS A 713 -34.62 4.46 11.10
N ILE A 714 -35.71 5.09 10.69
CA ILE A 714 -37.01 4.47 10.46
C ILE A 714 -37.25 4.45 8.95
N ASP A 715 -37.72 3.32 8.44
CA ASP A 715 -37.99 3.14 7.03
C ASP A 715 -39.48 3.11 6.73
N PHE A 716 -39.86 3.89 5.71
CA PHE A 716 -41.15 3.82 5.04
C PHE A 716 -41.01 2.85 3.87
N LEU A 717 -41.67 1.70 3.98
CA LEU A 717 -41.58 0.59 3.03
C LEU A 717 -42.87 0.43 2.24
N GLY A 718 -42.78 -0.16 1.04
CA GLY A 718 -43.93 -0.39 0.16
C GLY A 718 -44.43 0.86 -0.55
N LEU A 719 -43.56 1.85 -0.75
CA LEU A 719 -43.84 3.09 -1.48
C LEU A 719 -44.16 2.82 -2.96
N PRO A 720 -44.91 3.71 -3.62
CA PRO A 720 -45.39 3.45 -4.98
C PRO A 720 -44.26 3.57 -6.03
N ARG A 721 -44.43 2.90 -7.18
CA ARG A 721 -43.49 2.86 -8.32
C ARG A 721 -43.56 4.13 -9.18
N GLU A 722 -43.46 5.27 -8.51
CA GLU A 722 -43.52 6.61 -9.09
C GLU A 722 -42.91 7.63 -8.12
N ILE A 723 -42.96 8.90 -8.49
CA ILE A 723 -42.56 9.98 -7.58
C ILE A 723 -43.63 10.14 -6.51
N SER A 724 -43.20 10.10 -5.24
CA SER A 724 -44.06 10.28 -4.08
C SER A 724 -43.37 11.10 -3.00
N THR A 725 -44.14 11.76 -2.15
CA THR A 725 -43.63 12.53 -1.03
C THR A 725 -44.16 11.95 0.28
N VAL A 726 -43.27 11.61 1.20
CA VAL A 726 -43.61 11.22 2.57
C VAL A 726 -43.50 12.45 3.47
N LYS A 727 -44.56 12.80 4.20
CA LYS A 727 -44.55 13.90 5.18
C LYS A 727 -44.84 13.35 6.57
N ILE A 728 -44.08 13.82 7.55
CA ILE A 728 -44.16 13.36 8.94
C ILE A 728 -44.69 14.51 9.80
N TRP A 729 -45.60 14.18 10.71
CA TRP A 729 -46.32 15.12 11.56
C TRP A 729 -46.42 14.63 13.00
N THR A 730 -46.53 15.54 13.97
CA THR A 730 -46.98 15.19 15.32
C THR A 730 -48.50 15.01 15.33
N VAL A 731 -49.06 14.36 16.37
CA VAL A 731 -50.54 14.27 16.54
C VAL A 731 -51.18 15.66 16.72
N ALA A 732 -50.43 16.67 17.16
CA ALA A 732 -50.89 18.06 17.24
C ALA A 732 -50.94 18.77 15.87
N GLY A 733 -50.45 18.12 14.81
CA GLY A 733 -50.41 18.68 13.45
C GLY A 733 -49.15 19.49 13.15
N ASP A 734 -48.12 19.42 13.99
CA ASP A 734 -46.85 20.09 13.71
C ASP A 734 -46.08 19.32 12.64
N PHE A 735 -45.55 20.04 11.65
CA PHE A 735 -44.74 19.45 10.61
C PHE A 735 -43.34 19.10 11.12
N VAL A 736 -42.93 17.85 10.89
CA VAL A 736 -41.69 17.27 11.43
C VAL A 736 -40.63 17.14 10.35
N ALA A 737 -40.92 16.46 9.24
CA ALA A 737 -39.97 16.22 8.16
C ALA A 737 -40.69 15.88 6.84
N GLN A 738 -39.98 16.04 5.71
CA GLN A 738 -40.37 15.56 4.39
C GLN A 738 -39.28 14.66 3.83
N LEU A 739 -39.68 13.58 3.19
CA LEU A 739 -38.81 12.72 2.41
C LEU A 739 -39.36 12.67 0.98
N ASP A 740 -38.52 12.99 0.02
CA ASP A 740 -38.84 12.81 -1.39
C ASP A 740 -38.41 11.41 -1.82
N HIS A 741 -39.27 10.73 -2.57
CA HIS A 741 -39.06 9.35 -3.00
C HIS A 741 -39.31 9.20 -4.50
N ASP A 742 -38.34 8.61 -5.20
CA ASP A 742 -38.47 8.24 -6.61
C ASP A 742 -38.49 6.71 -6.76
N GLY A 743 -39.70 6.15 -6.89
CA GLY A 743 -39.89 4.72 -7.08
C GLY A 743 -39.89 4.25 -8.54
N ARG A 744 -39.63 5.12 -9.52
CA ARG A 744 -39.72 4.76 -10.95
C ARG A 744 -38.74 3.64 -11.34
N SER A 745 -37.59 3.60 -10.68
CA SER A 745 -36.56 2.56 -10.81
C SER A 745 -36.84 1.31 -9.99
N GLY A 746 -38.00 1.20 -9.34
CA GLY A 746 -38.38 0.07 -8.50
C GLY A 746 -37.98 0.21 -7.02
N ASN A 747 -37.43 1.34 -6.58
CA ASN A 747 -37.22 1.60 -5.15
C ASN A 747 -38.56 1.80 -4.42
N GLY A 748 -38.87 0.97 -3.43
CA GLY A 748 -40.09 1.07 -2.62
C GLY A 748 -39.85 1.54 -1.19
N GLN A 749 -38.68 2.14 -0.92
CA GLN A 749 -38.22 2.48 0.42
C GLN A 749 -37.69 3.92 0.52
N ALA A 750 -38.06 4.60 1.61
CA ALA A 750 -37.48 5.87 2.03
C ALA A 750 -37.14 5.84 3.52
N SER A 751 -35.93 6.25 3.87
CA SER A 751 -35.42 6.23 5.24
C SER A 751 -35.45 7.62 5.87
N TRP A 752 -35.83 7.69 7.14
CA TRP A 752 -35.75 8.89 7.96
C TRP A 752 -34.79 8.67 9.13
N ASP A 753 -33.78 9.53 9.23
CA ASP A 753 -32.72 9.52 10.25
C ASP A 753 -33.18 10.00 11.65
N LEU A 754 -34.49 10.20 11.84
CA LEU A 754 -35.11 10.75 13.04
C LEU A 754 -34.72 12.21 13.33
N VAL A 755 -34.10 12.92 12.38
CA VAL A 755 -33.81 14.35 12.50
C VAL A 755 -34.97 15.14 11.91
N THR A 756 -35.55 16.03 12.70
CA THR A 756 -36.62 16.91 12.28
C THR A 756 -36.09 18.04 11.40
N ARG A 757 -36.98 18.73 10.68
CA ARG A 757 -36.66 19.92 9.85
C ARG A 757 -35.92 21.04 10.58
N ASN A 758 -35.97 21.05 11.91
CA ASN A 758 -35.28 22.02 12.76
C ASN A 758 -33.88 21.55 13.20
N GLY A 759 -33.37 20.43 12.66
CA GLY A 759 -32.08 19.85 13.04
C GLY A 759 -32.07 19.21 14.43
N GLN A 760 -33.25 18.92 15.00
CA GLN A 760 -33.39 18.30 16.32
C GLN A 760 -33.83 16.85 16.17
N GLU A 761 -33.35 15.95 17.03
CA GLU A 761 -33.82 14.58 17.01
C GLU A 761 -35.29 14.48 17.48
N ALA A 762 -36.05 13.55 16.90
CA ALA A 762 -37.44 13.31 17.23
C ALA A 762 -37.63 12.82 18.68
N VAL A 763 -38.56 13.41 19.43
CA VAL A 763 -38.86 13.03 20.82
C VAL A 763 -39.78 11.80 20.89
N SER A 764 -39.88 11.18 22.07
CA SER A 764 -40.86 10.10 22.30
C SER A 764 -42.27 10.61 22.05
N GLY A 765 -43.05 9.89 21.23
CA GLY A 765 -44.40 10.29 20.87
C GLY A 765 -45.03 9.44 19.77
N VAL A 766 -46.30 9.71 19.51
CA VAL A 766 -47.00 9.17 18.33
C VAL A 766 -46.86 10.18 17.20
N TYR A 767 -46.49 9.69 16.02
CA TYR A 767 -46.33 10.45 14.81
C TYR A 767 -47.32 9.98 13.75
N LEU A 768 -47.76 10.91 12.91
CA LEU A 768 -48.55 10.63 11.73
C LEU A 768 -47.66 10.79 10.50
N PHE A 769 -47.90 9.97 9.48
CA PHE A 769 -47.27 10.17 8.18
C PHE A 769 -48.33 10.24 7.09
N THR A 770 -48.04 11.00 6.04
CA THR A 770 -48.79 10.99 4.79
C THR A 770 -47.89 10.61 3.63
N VAL A 771 -48.41 9.83 2.70
CA VAL A 771 -47.76 9.57 1.41
C VAL A 771 -48.64 10.18 0.33
N ASP A 772 -48.08 11.14 -0.38
CA ASP A 772 -48.71 11.81 -1.51
C ASP A 772 -48.07 11.29 -2.81
N SER A 773 -48.87 10.77 -3.73
CA SER A 773 -48.44 10.29 -5.06
C SER A 773 -49.55 10.46 -6.08
N ALA A 774 -49.26 10.29 -7.38
CA ALA A 774 -50.32 10.32 -8.39
C ALA A 774 -51.25 9.10 -8.30
N ALA A 775 -50.79 7.95 -7.78
CA ALA A 775 -51.62 6.77 -7.53
C ALA A 775 -52.50 6.88 -6.28
N GLY A 776 -52.32 7.91 -5.45
CA GLY A 776 -53.22 8.19 -4.33
C GLY A 776 -52.56 8.83 -3.12
N HIS A 777 -53.36 8.96 -2.07
CA HIS A 777 -52.98 9.54 -0.78
C HIS A 777 -53.20 8.52 0.34
N LYS A 778 -52.19 8.31 1.18
CA LYS A 778 -52.30 7.46 2.37
C LYS A 778 -51.92 8.22 3.62
N VAL A 779 -52.66 7.99 4.70
CA VAL A 779 -52.30 8.43 6.05
C VAL A 779 -52.02 7.20 6.91
N GLY A 780 -50.98 7.26 7.73
CA GLY A 780 -50.69 6.24 8.73
C GLY A 780 -50.10 6.83 10.00
N ARG A 781 -49.75 5.96 10.94
CA ARG A 781 -49.15 6.35 12.22
C ARG A 781 -48.03 5.40 12.62
N PHE A 782 -47.07 5.93 13.37
CA PHE A 782 -46.01 5.16 14.00
C PHE A 782 -45.65 5.78 15.36
N VAL A 783 -44.90 5.03 16.16
CA VAL A 783 -44.56 5.44 17.52
C VAL A 783 -43.05 5.45 17.67
N VAL A 784 -42.53 6.51 18.27
CA VAL A 784 -41.14 6.64 18.72
C VAL A 784 -41.12 6.60 20.24
N ILE A 785 -40.30 5.73 20.80
CA ILE A 785 -40.06 5.57 22.24
C ILE A 785 -38.55 5.68 22.40
N ARG A 786 -38.04 6.70 23.09
CA ARG A 786 -36.62 6.81 23.46
C ARG A 786 -36.32 6.13 24.78
#